data_AF-A0A838WBT7-F1
#
_entry.id   AF-A0A838WBT7-F1
#
_cell.length_a   1.000
_cell.length_b   1.000
_cell.length_c   1.000
_cell.angle_alpha   90.00
_cell.angle_beta   90.00
_cell.angle_gamma   90.00
#
_symmetry.space_group_name_H-M   'P 1'
#
loop_
_entity.id
_entity.type
_entity.pdbx_description
1 polymer ?
#
loop_
_entity_poly.entity_id
_entity_poly.type
_entity_poly.pdbx_seq_one_letter_code
_entity_poly.pdbx_strand_id
1 'polypeptide(L)'
;MIPVVLVVSGGISLGAYQAGVNWGLVELIRRSENRAFRDSISVPRDTGRWHLPPLTLAATTGASAGTINSVLTAVEWCREPAYNRPEDSLFWKVWVRTGWEQLFPSTITSPRVISPTDSAIYHRQYFQKQLFPLIESLLATGTVRASCRDGVPIGITITKLAPDDLPVDRRGMIKAATQRFASLMWLKPDSRSDTLRFLRYESRRWNARAFGKLAYLPTSGGTSRIARADVFNLVQASSAFPYAFAPVEVEYIDAADRHADPRCDALYLGCQIRRAAFMDGGVFDNNPLDLAYGLHVDAHRQRAGPAGPATDTILPDPQSRVLYIDPDVLRGKLRTERARRPDSLEFTPRGIGLLSQLFAVAFPAATQYELQSFARGLARDTSGGRDQWIRTTSRSYPIVGEHLGHFAAFLGRPFREYDFYVGIYDGFDYVARDIICSDAPDVNQCAGEAMGHLIRAEMPHLGPIAPHVLQELYRAEHRDSLPGVLIAYPDSAIEKSALDLSLALVRANAEQFSGLSSDCRKRSFAQRVICNGGFDRLALKFAQEPQVDSLIRVAAADTACGRSKWEKAPAVRACLADETFVELIHDPYVFADTIADRILFQAWRVENTPGAKDTFASYESLVEALSAVHRLVSKRRPKVQWDPSSLPSTGFHEVIAWKIVPYHFSFDVGAGGVEIGYRPTWNRWSRFALVAPFTPAHVTGGIGPQKVDGFTALGGGLLWRTDTFLLRVY
;
A
#
# COMPACT_ATOMS: atom_id res chain seq x y z
N MET A 1 14.90 16.81 -26.44
CA MET A 1 14.05 15.77 -25.79
C MET A 1 13.07 16.49 -24.91
N ILE A 2 11.81 16.06 -24.89
CA ILE A 2 10.78 16.65 -24.04
C ILE A 2 11.02 16.23 -22.58
N PRO A 3 11.15 17.18 -21.64
CA PRO A 3 11.29 16.88 -20.22
C PRO A 3 10.00 16.29 -19.63
N VAL A 4 10.08 15.14 -18.95
CA VAL A 4 8.97 14.49 -18.25
C VAL A 4 9.20 14.56 -16.75
N VAL A 5 8.23 15.10 -16.02
CA VAL A 5 8.22 15.13 -14.55
C VAL A 5 7.20 14.11 -14.07
N LEU A 6 7.67 13.05 -13.41
CA LEU A 6 6.82 11.96 -12.93
C LEU A 6 6.36 12.25 -11.50
N VAL A 7 5.04 12.19 -11.27
CA VAL A 7 4.42 12.41 -9.96
C VAL A 7 3.61 11.18 -9.61
N VAL A 8 3.99 10.47 -8.56
CA VAL A 8 3.31 9.26 -8.11
C VAL A 8 2.50 9.57 -6.86
N SER A 9 1.17 9.49 -6.96
CA SER A 9 0.29 9.62 -5.81
C SER A 9 0.61 8.60 -4.72
N GLY A 10 0.28 8.90 -3.48
CA GLY A 10 0.26 7.89 -2.44
C GLY A 10 -0.92 6.94 -2.60
N GLY A 11 -0.69 5.68 -2.27
CA GLY A 11 -1.68 4.62 -2.45
C GLY A 11 -1.17 3.33 -1.82
N ILE A 12 -1.46 3.17 -0.52
CA ILE A 12 -1.08 2.04 0.37
C ILE A 12 -0.50 0.80 -0.35
N SER A 13 -1.34 -0.16 -0.80
CA SER A 13 -0.91 -1.33 -1.59
C SER A 13 -1.16 -1.19 -3.09
N LEU A 14 -1.68 -0.03 -3.53
CA LEU A 14 -1.80 0.29 -4.96
C LEU A 14 -0.42 0.44 -5.62
N GLY A 15 0.65 0.43 -4.82
CA GLY A 15 2.02 0.42 -5.26
C GLY A 15 2.35 -0.64 -6.30
N ALA A 16 1.75 -1.84 -6.29
CA ALA A 16 1.98 -2.85 -7.33
C ALA A 16 1.47 -2.39 -8.72
N TYR A 17 0.25 -1.86 -8.76
CA TYR A 17 -0.30 -1.24 -9.97
C TYR A 17 0.55 -0.04 -10.42
N GLN A 18 0.83 0.90 -9.50
CA GLN A 18 1.66 2.06 -9.79
C GLN A 18 3.06 1.68 -10.28
N ALA A 19 3.63 0.58 -9.77
CA ALA A 19 4.93 0.06 -10.19
C ALA A 19 4.89 -0.47 -11.63
N GLY A 20 3.80 -1.11 -12.04
CA GLY A 20 3.54 -1.49 -13.43
C GLY A 20 3.45 -0.27 -14.35
N VAL A 21 2.69 0.76 -13.94
CA VAL A 21 2.58 2.03 -14.66
C VAL A 21 3.97 2.67 -14.80
N ASN A 22 4.72 2.79 -13.71
CA ASN A 22 6.08 3.36 -13.73
C ASN A 22 7.02 2.56 -14.61
N TRP A 23 6.97 1.22 -14.61
CA TRP A 23 7.77 0.39 -15.50
C TRP A 23 7.46 0.72 -16.97
N GLY A 24 6.19 0.73 -17.35
CA GLY A 24 5.76 1.03 -18.72
C GLY A 24 6.22 2.43 -19.17
N LEU A 25 6.06 3.43 -18.31
CA LEU A 25 6.48 4.80 -18.59
C LEU A 25 7.99 4.95 -18.71
N VAL A 26 8.76 4.43 -17.74
CA VAL A 26 10.24 4.51 -17.77
C VAL A 26 10.78 3.82 -19.02
N GLU A 27 10.26 2.65 -19.36
CA GLU A 27 10.72 1.90 -20.53
C GLU A 27 10.38 2.61 -21.84
N LEU A 28 9.20 3.23 -21.95
CA LEU A 28 8.84 4.03 -23.13
C LEU A 28 9.64 5.33 -23.24
N ILE A 29 9.91 6.02 -22.13
CA ILE A 29 10.80 7.19 -22.12
C ILE A 29 12.19 6.77 -22.59
N ARG A 30 12.73 5.64 -22.12
CA ARG A 30 14.04 5.13 -22.56
C ARG A 30 14.07 4.87 -24.05
N ARG A 31 13.09 4.12 -24.56
CA ARG A 31 13.04 3.72 -25.97
C ARG A 31 12.73 4.87 -26.91
N SER A 32 12.09 5.94 -26.42
CA SER A 32 11.86 7.15 -27.21
C SER A 32 13.15 7.82 -27.69
N GLU A 33 14.30 7.53 -27.06
CA GLU A 33 15.63 7.98 -27.55
C GLU A 33 15.96 7.35 -28.91
N ASN A 34 15.44 6.16 -29.21
CA ASN A 34 15.65 5.45 -30.47
C ASN A 34 14.60 5.86 -31.52
N ARG A 35 15.05 6.41 -32.65
CA ARG A 35 14.17 6.83 -33.75
C ARG A 35 13.40 5.65 -34.38
N ALA A 36 14.03 4.51 -34.59
CA ALA A 36 13.38 3.36 -35.22
C ALA A 36 12.17 2.87 -34.39
N PHE A 37 12.33 2.82 -33.06
CA PHE A 37 11.24 2.51 -32.14
C PHE A 37 10.12 3.55 -32.22
N ARG A 38 10.44 4.84 -32.26
CA ARG A 38 9.41 5.90 -32.40
C ARG A 38 8.63 5.77 -33.72
N ASP A 39 9.31 5.41 -34.80
CA ASP A 39 8.69 5.23 -36.10
C ASP A 39 7.81 3.96 -36.16
N SER A 40 8.15 2.90 -35.41
CA SER A 40 7.39 1.64 -35.41
C SER A 40 6.07 1.68 -34.63
N ILE A 41 5.93 2.61 -33.69
CA ILE A 41 4.69 2.85 -32.92
C ILE A 41 3.89 4.06 -33.40
N SER A 42 4.32 4.68 -34.52
CA SER A 42 3.65 5.85 -35.08
C SER A 42 2.34 5.48 -35.78
N VAL A 43 1.30 6.30 -35.60
CA VAL A 43 -0.02 6.09 -36.20
C VAL A 43 -0.18 6.97 -37.45
N PRO A 44 -0.59 6.42 -38.61
CA PRO A 44 -0.81 7.19 -39.83
C PRO A 44 -1.84 8.33 -39.68
N ARG A 45 -1.64 9.42 -40.43
CA ARG A 45 -2.56 10.56 -40.58
C ARG A 45 -2.59 11.01 -42.03
N ASP A 46 -3.69 11.62 -42.48
CA ASP A 46 -3.85 12.18 -43.85
C ASP A 46 -2.65 13.00 -44.35
N THR A 47 -2.00 13.75 -43.46
CA THR A 47 -0.85 14.62 -43.78
C THR A 47 0.43 14.27 -43.01
N GLY A 48 0.57 13.06 -42.47
CA GLY A 48 1.76 12.67 -41.71
C GLY A 48 1.58 11.46 -40.78
N ARG A 49 2.16 11.52 -39.59
CA ARG A 49 1.99 10.50 -38.55
C ARG A 49 1.93 11.12 -37.16
N TRP A 50 1.10 10.57 -36.30
CA TRP A 50 1.20 10.76 -34.86
C TRP A 50 2.38 9.94 -34.36
N HIS A 51 3.37 10.57 -33.74
CA HIS A 51 4.58 9.88 -33.32
C HIS A 51 4.90 10.19 -31.86
N LEU A 52 5.57 9.23 -31.20
CA LEU A 52 6.17 9.49 -29.89
C LEU A 52 7.31 10.52 -30.08
N PRO A 53 7.34 11.67 -29.40
CA PRO A 53 8.52 12.54 -29.37
C PRO A 53 9.63 11.90 -28.52
N PRO A 54 10.90 12.30 -28.69
CA PRO A 54 11.97 11.84 -27.81
C PRO A 54 11.79 12.47 -26.42
N LEU A 55 11.70 11.66 -25.38
CA LEU A 55 11.42 12.03 -24.00
C LEU A 55 12.66 11.89 -23.12
N THR A 56 12.68 12.58 -21.97
CA THR A 56 13.72 12.41 -20.95
C THR A 56 13.16 12.63 -19.54
N LEU A 57 13.61 11.85 -18.56
CA LEU A 57 13.17 12.02 -17.17
C LEU A 57 13.83 13.25 -16.54
N ALA A 58 13.03 14.25 -16.18
CA ALA A 58 13.49 15.51 -15.62
C ALA A 58 13.46 15.54 -14.09
N ALA A 59 12.44 14.96 -13.47
CA ALA A 59 12.26 14.86 -12.02
C ALA A 59 11.26 13.76 -11.67
N THR A 60 11.31 13.28 -10.43
CA THR A 60 10.31 12.34 -9.90
C THR A 60 9.94 12.68 -8.45
N THR A 61 8.66 12.61 -8.11
CA THR A 61 8.19 12.86 -6.74
C THR A 61 7.08 11.91 -6.35
N GLY A 62 7.01 11.57 -5.07
CA GLY A 62 5.89 10.76 -4.58
C GLY A 62 5.70 10.82 -3.07
N ALA A 63 4.53 10.35 -2.66
CA ALA A 63 4.08 10.22 -1.27
C ALA A 63 3.75 8.75 -0.98
N SER A 64 3.88 8.28 0.27
CA SER A 64 3.47 6.91 0.64
C SER A 64 4.14 5.83 -0.24
N ALA A 65 3.38 4.85 -0.72
CA ALA A 65 3.81 3.90 -1.76
C ALA A 65 4.38 4.58 -3.03
N GLY A 66 3.88 5.75 -3.38
CA GLY A 66 4.38 6.56 -4.48
C GLY A 66 5.82 7.04 -4.26
N THR A 67 6.25 7.27 -3.02
CA THR A 67 7.66 7.56 -2.71
C THR A 67 8.58 6.40 -3.09
N ILE A 68 8.17 5.16 -2.76
CA ILE A 68 8.93 3.96 -3.13
C ILE A 68 9.08 3.94 -4.65
N ASN A 69 7.97 4.01 -5.38
CA ASN A 69 7.97 4.00 -6.84
C ASN A 69 8.77 5.17 -7.45
N SER A 70 8.74 6.36 -6.83
CA SER A 70 9.51 7.52 -7.32
C SER A 70 11.02 7.30 -7.22
N VAL A 71 11.50 6.75 -6.10
CA VAL A 71 12.92 6.40 -5.94
C VAL A 71 13.30 5.28 -6.91
N LEU A 72 12.48 4.23 -7.01
CA LEU A 72 12.73 3.14 -7.96
C LEU A 72 12.76 3.64 -9.41
N THR A 73 11.89 4.57 -9.78
CA THR A 73 11.86 5.22 -11.09
C THR A 73 13.17 5.94 -11.41
N ALA A 74 13.73 6.71 -10.47
CA ALA A 74 15.02 7.35 -10.68
C ALA A 74 16.15 6.31 -10.83
N VAL A 75 16.16 5.28 -9.99
CA VAL A 75 17.18 4.23 -10.01
C VAL A 75 17.11 3.42 -11.30
N GLU A 76 15.92 2.99 -11.69
CA GLU A 76 15.69 2.31 -12.97
C GLU A 76 16.13 3.23 -14.10
N TRP A 77 15.58 4.43 -14.25
CA TRP A 77 15.94 5.36 -15.32
C TRP A 77 17.45 5.52 -15.51
N CYS A 78 18.21 5.59 -14.43
CA CYS A 78 19.66 5.79 -14.46
C CYS A 78 20.48 4.56 -14.82
N ARG A 79 19.96 3.35 -14.66
CA ARG A 79 20.70 2.11 -14.89
C ARG A 79 20.48 1.63 -16.32
N GLU A 80 21.53 1.10 -16.93
CA GLU A 80 21.41 0.31 -18.15
C GLU A 80 20.81 -1.05 -17.75
N PRO A 81 19.66 -1.46 -18.31
CA PRO A 81 19.06 -2.75 -17.96
C PRO A 81 19.98 -3.91 -18.34
N ALA A 82 20.27 -4.79 -17.39
CA ALA A 82 20.95 -6.05 -17.65
C ALA A 82 20.05 -7.07 -18.38
N TYR A 83 18.74 -6.95 -18.17
CA TYR A 83 17.68 -7.75 -18.81
C TYR A 83 16.41 -6.90 -18.88
N ASN A 84 15.61 -7.12 -19.91
CA ASN A 84 14.61 -6.16 -20.38
C ASN A 84 13.15 -6.55 -20.00
N ARG A 85 12.96 -7.51 -19.09
CA ARG A 85 11.62 -7.98 -18.68
C ARG A 85 11.02 -7.19 -17.53
N PRO A 86 9.68 -6.98 -17.53
CA PRO A 86 9.00 -6.39 -16.38
C PRO A 86 9.33 -7.10 -15.06
N GLU A 87 9.41 -8.43 -15.08
CA GLU A 87 9.66 -9.27 -13.90
C GLU A 87 11.09 -9.15 -13.34
N ASP A 88 12.03 -8.66 -14.14
CA ASP A 88 13.41 -8.45 -13.74
C ASP A 88 13.65 -7.05 -13.14
N SER A 89 12.67 -6.15 -13.26
CA SER A 89 12.74 -4.78 -12.75
C SER A 89 12.70 -4.71 -11.22
N LEU A 90 13.24 -3.62 -10.67
CA LEU A 90 13.09 -3.28 -9.26
C LEU A 90 11.62 -3.10 -8.87
N PHE A 91 10.79 -2.57 -9.76
CA PHE A 91 9.34 -2.42 -9.57
C PHE A 91 8.68 -3.76 -9.21
N TRP A 92 8.96 -4.79 -10.00
CA TRP A 92 8.47 -6.15 -9.73
C TRP A 92 9.08 -6.74 -8.46
N LYS A 93 10.41 -6.64 -8.32
CA LYS A 93 11.15 -7.21 -7.18
C LYS A 93 10.70 -6.65 -5.84
N VAL A 94 10.29 -5.38 -5.80
CA VAL A 94 9.82 -4.70 -4.59
C VAL A 94 8.36 -5.05 -4.32
N TRP A 95 7.47 -4.89 -5.30
CA TRP A 95 6.04 -5.01 -5.05
C TRP A 95 5.51 -6.43 -5.14
N VAL A 96 5.84 -7.17 -6.20
CA VAL A 96 5.28 -8.52 -6.41
C VAL A 96 5.82 -9.51 -5.37
N ARG A 97 7.06 -9.34 -4.91
CA ARG A 97 7.71 -10.21 -3.92
C ARG A 97 7.37 -9.88 -2.47
N THR A 98 6.74 -8.74 -2.21
CA THR A 98 6.31 -8.35 -0.85
C THR A 98 4.84 -8.68 -0.69
N GLY A 99 4.53 -9.73 0.06
CA GLY A 99 3.16 -10.17 0.37
C GLY A 99 2.92 -10.30 1.87
N TRP A 100 1.78 -10.89 2.19
CA TRP A 100 1.32 -11.07 3.56
C TRP A 100 2.35 -11.79 4.45
N GLU A 101 3.00 -12.84 3.96
CA GLU A 101 3.98 -13.61 4.75
C GLU A 101 5.26 -12.82 5.06
N GLN A 102 5.62 -11.86 4.21
CA GLN A 102 6.77 -10.97 4.42
C GLN A 102 6.43 -9.83 5.39
N LEU A 103 5.19 -9.32 5.34
CA LEU A 103 4.71 -8.23 6.20
C LEU A 103 4.21 -8.72 7.56
N PHE A 104 3.75 -9.97 7.64
CA PHE A 104 3.13 -10.56 8.83
C PHE A 104 3.65 -11.99 9.07
N PRO A 105 4.95 -12.15 9.36
CA PRO A 105 5.57 -13.47 9.48
C PRO A 105 5.01 -14.27 10.67
N SER A 106 4.65 -15.54 10.44
CA SER A 106 4.03 -16.42 11.44
C SER A 106 4.97 -16.84 12.58
N THR A 107 6.28 -16.61 12.46
CA THR A 107 7.33 -17.06 13.38
C THR A 107 7.58 -16.13 14.56
N ILE A 108 6.94 -14.96 14.64
CA ILE A 108 7.09 -14.04 15.77
C ILE A 108 6.16 -14.49 16.91
N THR A 109 6.51 -15.60 17.55
CA THR A 109 5.84 -16.17 18.72
C THR A 109 6.52 -15.81 20.05
N SER A 110 7.66 -15.11 20.03
CA SER A 110 8.39 -14.77 21.27
C SER A 110 7.92 -13.43 21.86
N PRO A 111 7.39 -13.42 23.10
CA PRO A 111 6.78 -12.24 23.71
C PRO A 111 7.75 -11.22 24.32
N ARG A 112 9.08 -11.26 24.03
CA ARG A 112 10.05 -10.54 24.89
C ARG A 112 10.82 -9.35 24.34
N VAL A 113 10.81 -9.01 23.06
CA VAL A 113 11.33 -7.71 22.59
C VAL A 113 10.62 -7.30 21.30
N ILE A 114 9.76 -6.29 21.36
CA ILE A 114 9.32 -5.58 20.14
C ILE A 114 10.34 -4.45 19.92
N SER A 115 11.03 -4.47 18.78
CA SER A 115 11.80 -3.30 18.36
C SER A 115 10.83 -2.13 18.17
N PRO A 116 11.15 -0.88 18.57
CA PRO A 116 10.29 0.29 18.32
C PRO A 116 9.78 0.38 16.87
N THR A 117 10.58 -0.07 15.90
CA THR A 117 10.26 -0.13 14.46
C THR A 117 9.21 -1.18 14.04
N ASP A 118 8.91 -2.14 14.92
CA ASP A 118 7.97 -3.26 14.73
C ASP A 118 6.69 -3.09 15.60
N SER A 119 6.46 -1.89 16.14
CA SER A 119 5.31 -1.55 17.01
C SER A 119 4.02 -1.26 16.23
N ALA A 120 3.74 -2.01 15.16
CA ALA A 120 2.54 -1.86 14.35
C ALA A 120 2.02 -3.22 13.85
N ILE A 121 0.97 -3.21 13.01
CA ILE A 121 0.40 -4.45 12.46
C ILE A 121 1.43 -5.21 11.62
N TYR A 122 2.16 -4.52 10.73
CA TYR A 122 3.15 -5.12 9.85
C TYR A 122 4.60 -4.89 10.32
N HIS A 123 5.44 -5.86 9.96
CA HIS A 123 6.85 -5.94 10.28
C HIS A 123 7.71 -5.42 9.14
N ARG A 124 8.88 -4.86 9.46
CA ARG A 124 9.82 -4.34 8.44
C ARG A 124 11.01 -5.23 8.14
N GLN A 125 11.07 -6.40 8.75
CA GLN A 125 12.25 -7.28 8.68
C GLN A 125 12.58 -7.74 7.26
N TYR A 126 11.57 -8.01 6.42
CA TYR A 126 11.79 -8.37 5.02
C TYR A 126 12.53 -7.27 4.25
N PHE A 127 12.13 -6.01 4.45
CA PHE A 127 12.77 -4.88 3.79
C PHE A 127 14.25 -4.78 4.18
N GLN A 128 14.53 -4.85 5.49
CA GLN A 128 15.89 -4.73 6.03
C GLN A 128 16.80 -5.89 5.65
N LYS A 129 16.29 -7.13 5.66
CA LYS A 129 17.10 -8.34 5.45
C LYS A 129 17.25 -8.73 3.98
N GLN A 130 16.28 -8.39 3.13
CA GLN A 130 16.23 -8.87 1.75
C GLN A 130 16.20 -7.72 0.74
N LEU A 131 15.27 -6.76 0.91
CA LEU A 131 15.02 -5.76 -0.13
C LEU A 131 16.08 -4.66 -0.20
N PHE A 132 16.46 -4.07 0.93
CA PHE A 132 17.48 -3.01 0.94
C PHE A 132 18.85 -3.52 0.49
N PRO A 133 19.35 -4.69 0.94
CA PRO A 133 20.59 -5.24 0.41
C PRO A 133 20.55 -5.45 -1.11
N LEU A 134 19.40 -5.90 -1.65
CA LEU A 134 19.20 -6.01 -3.10
C LEU A 134 19.32 -4.64 -3.79
N ILE A 135 18.63 -3.61 -3.31
CA ILE A 135 18.69 -2.27 -3.90
C ILE A 135 20.10 -1.68 -3.76
N GLU A 136 20.78 -1.85 -2.63
CA GLU A 136 22.16 -1.40 -2.42
C GLU A 136 23.13 -2.04 -3.38
N SER A 137 23.00 -3.36 -3.60
CA SER A 137 23.83 -4.07 -4.57
C SER A 137 23.66 -3.49 -5.97
N LEU A 138 22.41 -3.16 -6.36
CA LEU A 138 22.09 -2.60 -7.66
C LEU A 138 22.50 -1.13 -7.82
N LEU A 139 22.57 -0.37 -6.73
CA LEU A 139 23.15 0.98 -6.72
C LEU A 139 24.69 0.96 -6.77
N ALA A 140 25.30 -0.10 -6.24
CA ALA A 140 26.75 -0.31 -6.25
C ALA A 140 27.25 -1.01 -7.53
N THR A 141 26.37 -1.60 -8.34
CA THR A 141 26.76 -2.42 -9.50
C THR A 141 25.91 -2.11 -10.73
N GLY A 142 26.57 -2.12 -11.90
CA GLY A 142 25.94 -1.94 -13.20
C GLY A 142 26.49 -0.75 -13.97
N THR A 143 26.04 -0.62 -15.20
CA THR A 143 26.41 0.49 -16.09
C THR A 143 25.38 1.62 -15.94
N VAL A 144 25.84 2.86 -15.88
CA VAL A 144 24.96 4.04 -15.82
C VAL A 144 24.66 4.56 -17.21
N ARG A 145 23.39 4.90 -17.47
CA ARG A 145 22.95 5.49 -18.74
C ARG A 145 23.53 6.89 -18.94
N ALA A 146 23.96 7.18 -20.17
CA ALA A 146 24.47 8.49 -20.54
C ALA A 146 23.45 9.61 -20.28
N SER A 147 22.15 9.35 -20.50
CA SER A 147 21.07 10.30 -20.23
C SER A 147 20.77 10.55 -18.74
N CYS A 148 21.44 9.84 -17.81
CA CYS A 148 21.43 10.14 -16.38
C CYS A 148 22.67 10.92 -15.89
N ARG A 149 23.59 11.34 -16.78
CA ARG A 149 24.82 12.05 -16.39
C ARG A 149 24.57 13.27 -15.50
N ASP A 150 23.53 14.06 -15.79
CA ASP A 150 23.19 15.26 -15.03
C ASP A 150 22.37 14.99 -13.76
N GLY A 151 22.04 13.72 -13.51
CA GLY A 151 21.25 13.25 -12.38
C GLY A 151 19.76 13.50 -12.49
N VAL A 152 19.02 12.74 -11.67
CA VAL A 152 17.57 12.87 -11.52
C VAL A 152 17.28 13.46 -10.14
N PRO A 153 16.58 14.60 -10.06
CA PRO A 153 16.10 15.13 -8.79
C PRO A 153 14.88 14.33 -8.32
N ILE A 154 14.87 14.02 -7.03
CA ILE A 154 13.84 13.23 -6.35
C ILE A 154 13.25 14.08 -5.22
N GLY A 155 11.92 14.18 -5.17
CA GLY A 155 11.18 14.81 -4.07
C GLY A 155 10.32 13.80 -3.31
N ILE A 156 10.42 13.81 -1.98
CA ILE A 156 9.69 12.90 -1.11
C ILE A 156 8.90 13.71 -0.10
N THR A 157 7.59 13.46 0.02
CA THR A 157 6.79 14.01 1.12
C THR A 157 6.89 13.12 2.35
N ILE A 158 6.90 13.72 3.53
CA ILE A 158 6.86 13.01 4.83
C ILE A 158 6.00 13.81 5.81
N THR A 159 5.32 13.11 6.72
CA THR A 159 4.50 13.74 7.75
C THR A 159 5.17 13.62 9.10
N LYS A 160 5.48 14.73 9.76
CA LYS A 160 6.02 14.73 11.13
C LYS A 160 4.89 14.46 12.14
N LEU A 161 5.10 13.54 13.09
CA LEU A 161 4.06 13.21 14.08
C LEU A 161 3.69 14.41 14.96
N ALA A 162 4.67 15.18 15.40
CA ALA A 162 4.46 16.41 16.14
C ALA A 162 4.48 17.61 15.17
N PRO A 163 3.48 18.52 15.23
CA PRO A 163 3.49 19.72 14.41
C PRO A 163 4.72 20.58 14.67
N ASP A 164 5.07 21.36 13.66
CA ASP A 164 6.15 22.33 13.68
C ASP A 164 5.63 23.69 13.21
N ASP A 165 6.39 24.74 13.43
CA ASP A 165 6.03 26.08 13.00
C ASP A 165 6.54 26.35 11.57
N LEU A 166 5.68 26.94 10.75
CA LEU A 166 6.01 27.53 9.46
C LEU A 166 5.74 29.05 9.49
N PRO A 167 6.77 29.90 9.39
CA PRO A 167 6.58 31.34 9.34
C PRO A 167 5.92 31.79 8.02
N VAL A 168 4.82 32.54 8.13
CA VAL A 168 3.98 33.04 7.03
C VAL A 168 4.34 34.48 6.64
N ASP A 169 5.13 35.19 7.44
CA ASP A 169 5.65 36.51 7.12
C ASP A 169 7.17 36.55 7.29
N ARG A 170 7.83 37.57 6.72
CA ARG A 170 9.30 37.68 6.77
C ARG A 170 9.84 37.85 8.19
N ARG A 171 9.03 38.35 9.13
CA ARG A 171 9.44 38.57 10.53
C ARG A 171 9.09 37.36 11.42
N GLY A 172 8.38 36.36 10.89
CA GLY A 172 7.98 35.15 11.62
C GLY A 172 6.99 35.40 12.77
N MET A 173 6.28 36.54 12.74
CA MET A 173 5.26 36.88 13.73
C MET A 173 3.96 36.12 13.49
N ILE A 174 3.67 35.79 12.23
CA ILE A 174 2.55 34.95 11.84
C ILE A 174 3.13 33.56 11.55
N LYS A 175 2.65 32.57 12.29
CA LYS A 175 3.07 31.18 12.16
C LYS A 175 1.87 30.30 11.87
N ALA A 176 2.04 29.35 10.95
CA ALA A 176 1.11 28.27 10.73
C ALA A 176 1.70 26.97 11.26
N ALA A 177 0.91 26.18 11.98
CA ALA A 177 1.32 24.82 12.33
C ALA A 177 1.37 23.96 11.07
N THR A 178 2.45 23.20 10.89
CA THR A 178 2.61 22.27 9.78
C THR A 178 3.15 20.94 10.27
N GLN A 179 2.59 19.86 9.73
CA GLN A 179 3.14 18.51 9.83
C GLN A 179 3.67 18.01 8.49
N ARG A 180 3.44 18.77 7.42
CA ARG A 180 3.83 18.44 6.05
C ARG A 180 5.26 18.90 5.80
N PHE A 181 6.13 17.93 5.58
CA PHE A 181 7.53 18.14 5.25
C PHE A 181 7.83 17.51 3.88
N ALA A 182 8.89 18.01 3.24
CA ALA A 182 9.46 17.37 2.08
C ALA A 182 10.98 17.22 2.22
N SER A 183 11.54 16.20 1.58
CA SER A 183 12.97 16.00 1.46
C SER A 183 13.34 15.91 -0.02
N LEU A 184 14.43 16.58 -0.38
CA LEU A 184 14.91 16.72 -1.75
C LEU A 184 16.30 16.12 -1.88
N MET A 185 16.53 15.37 -2.95
CA MET A 185 17.84 14.78 -3.24
C MET A 185 18.08 14.62 -4.73
N TRP A 186 19.35 14.51 -5.10
CA TRP A 186 19.79 14.08 -6.42
C TRP A 186 20.16 12.61 -6.38
N LEU A 187 19.77 11.85 -7.40
CA LEU A 187 20.43 10.61 -7.77
C LEU A 187 21.38 10.90 -8.93
N LYS A 188 22.69 10.69 -8.73
CA LYS A 188 23.72 10.94 -9.75
C LYS A 188 24.68 9.75 -9.88
N PRO A 189 25.25 9.53 -11.07
CA PRO A 189 26.46 8.72 -11.18
C PRO A 189 27.58 9.29 -10.31
N ASP A 190 28.41 8.40 -9.78
CA ASP A 190 29.71 8.80 -9.28
C ASP A 190 30.64 9.11 -10.47
N SER A 191 31.35 10.23 -10.38
CA SER A 191 32.30 10.64 -11.42
C SER A 191 33.50 9.68 -11.57
N ARG A 192 33.77 8.85 -10.56
CA ARG A 192 34.94 7.95 -10.51
C ARG A 192 34.60 6.46 -10.63
N SER A 193 33.32 6.12 -10.56
CA SER A 193 32.84 4.74 -10.63
C SER A 193 31.45 4.75 -11.24
N ASP A 194 31.07 3.75 -12.05
CA ASP A 194 29.71 3.64 -12.60
C ASP A 194 28.66 3.27 -11.53
N THR A 195 28.83 3.74 -10.30
CA THR A 195 27.90 3.55 -9.18
C THR A 195 26.97 4.75 -9.05
N LEU A 196 25.77 4.51 -8.51
CA LEU A 196 24.81 5.56 -8.22
C LEU A 196 24.90 5.99 -6.76
N ARG A 197 24.83 7.30 -6.55
CA ARG A 197 24.89 7.95 -5.23
C ARG A 197 23.79 8.98 -5.06
N PHE A 198 23.25 9.03 -3.85
CA PHE A 198 22.35 10.09 -3.42
C PHE A 198 23.17 11.27 -2.93
N LEU A 199 22.88 12.44 -3.46
CA LEU A 199 23.48 13.71 -3.05
C LEU A 199 22.38 14.64 -2.56
N ARG A 200 22.69 15.50 -1.60
CA ARG A 200 21.76 16.52 -1.14
C ARG A 200 21.39 17.45 -2.28
N TYR A 201 20.11 17.78 -2.35
CA TYR A 201 19.59 18.83 -3.21
C TYR A 201 19.56 20.13 -2.41
N GLU A 202 20.46 21.05 -2.69
CA GLU A 202 20.45 22.38 -2.07
C GLU A 202 19.54 23.30 -2.88
N SER A 203 18.30 23.50 -2.42
CA SER A 203 17.42 24.46 -3.10
C SER A 203 17.82 25.89 -2.76
N ARG A 204 17.93 26.75 -3.78
CA ARG A 204 18.04 28.21 -3.61
C ARG A 204 16.72 28.82 -3.17
N ARG A 205 15.62 28.06 -3.24
CA ARG A 205 14.25 28.41 -2.86
C ARG A 205 13.86 27.86 -1.47
N TRP A 206 14.83 27.60 -0.60
CA TRP A 206 14.59 27.12 0.78
C TRP A 206 13.67 28.00 1.63
N ASN A 207 13.66 29.31 1.37
CA ASN A 207 12.78 30.29 2.03
C ASN A 207 11.46 30.50 1.26
N ALA A 208 11.35 29.92 0.06
CA ALA A 208 10.14 29.97 -0.73
C ALA A 208 9.26 28.82 -0.27
N ARG A 209 8.09 29.18 0.26
CA ARG A 209 6.99 28.29 0.65
C ARG A 209 6.58 27.27 -0.42
N ALA A 210 7.12 27.41 -1.63
CA ALA A 210 6.97 26.55 -2.80
C ALA A 210 7.28 25.06 -2.57
N PHE A 211 7.99 24.70 -1.50
CA PHE A 211 8.26 23.30 -1.15
C PHE A 211 7.73 22.88 0.21
N GLY A 212 6.94 23.73 0.88
CA GLY A 212 6.62 23.55 2.29
C GLY A 212 7.87 23.57 3.18
N LYS A 213 7.81 22.88 4.33
CA LYS A 213 8.97 22.75 5.23
C LYS A 213 9.92 21.67 4.71
N LEU A 214 11.21 22.00 4.57
CA LEU A 214 12.21 21.10 4.02
C LEU A 214 13.05 20.43 5.12
N ALA A 215 13.14 19.09 5.06
CA ALA A 215 13.99 18.27 5.90
C ALA A 215 15.14 17.70 5.06
N TYR A 216 16.34 18.25 5.23
CA TYR A 216 17.54 17.73 4.57
C TYR A 216 18.13 16.57 5.36
N LEU A 217 18.48 15.49 4.67
CA LEU A 217 19.20 14.39 5.30
C LEU A 217 20.64 14.82 5.62
N PRO A 218 21.22 14.34 6.75
CA PRO A 218 22.63 14.52 7.06
C PRO A 218 23.52 13.99 5.94
N THR A 219 24.71 14.56 5.80
CA THR A 219 25.70 14.13 4.81
C THR A 219 26.96 13.60 5.47
N SER A 220 27.70 12.75 4.76
CA SER A 220 28.90 12.12 5.32
C SER A 220 30.17 12.93 5.02
N GLY A 221 30.94 13.23 6.06
CA GLY A 221 32.36 13.62 5.94
C GLY A 221 32.66 14.89 5.14
N GLY A 222 31.82 15.91 5.23
CA GLY A 222 31.99 17.18 4.49
C GLY A 222 31.72 17.08 2.98
N THR A 223 31.15 15.96 2.52
CA THR A 223 30.64 15.81 1.15
C THR A 223 29.15 16.13 1.08
N SER A 224 28.60 16.33 -0.12
CA SER A 224 27.14 16.41 -0.32
C SER A 224 26.46 15.03 -0.36
N ARG A 225 27.19 13.94 -0.05
CA ARG A 225 26.69 12.57 -0.15
C ARG A 225 25.81 12.21 1.03
N ILE A 226 24.64 11.66 0.73
CA ILE A 226 23.70 11.11 1.70
C ILE A 226 23.94 9.59 1.80
N ALA A 227 23.92 9.04 3.02
CA ALA A 227 24.03 7.60 3.19
C ALA A 227 22.77 6.88 2.65
N ARG A 228 22.96 5.73 2.02
CA ARG A 228 21.84 4.95 1.45
C ARG A 228 20.83 4.53 2.51
N ALA A 229 21.32 4.15 3.70
CA ALA A 229 20.50 3.82 4.85
C ALA A 229 19.56 4.97 5.26
N ASP A 230 20.03 6.22 5.24
CA ASP A 230 19.21 7.39 5.58
C ASP A 230 18.10 7.62 4.55
N VAL A 231 18.41 7.41 3.26
CA VAL A 231 17.40 7.46 2.19
C VAL A 231 16.36 6.34 2.38
N PHE A 232 16.77 5.12 2.72
CA PHE A 232 15.82 4.04 2.97
C PHE A 232 14.99 4.27 4.23
N ASN A 233 15.55 4.86 5.28
CA ASN A 233 14.79 5.26 6.47
C ASN A 233 13.75 6.33 6.13
N LEU A 234 14.12 7.32 5.31
CA LEU A 234 13.19 8.33 4.81
C LEU A 234 12.08 7.72 3.94
N VAL A 235 12.41 6.78 3.04
CA VAL A 235 11.42 6.06 2.22
C VAL A 235 10.47 5.24 3.09
N GLN A 236 10.98 4.59 4.15
CA GLN A 236 10.16 3.87 5.12
C GLN A 236 9.27 4.81 5.93
N ALA A 237 9.76 6.00 6.28
CA ALA A 237 8.99 7.03 6.97
C ALA A 237 7.83 7.52 6.10
N SER A 238 8.11 7.85 4.83
CA SER A 238 7.08 8.27 3.87
C SER A 238 6.07 7.17 3.59
N SER A 239 6.46 5.90 3.57
CA SER A 239 5.54 4.77 3.31
C SER A 239 4.95 4.15 4.58
N ALA A 240 5.14 4.77 5.75
CA ALA A 240 4.62 4.29 7.03
C ALA A 240 3.13 4.60 7.20
N PHE A 241 2.27 3.94 6.41
CA PHE A 241 0.82 4.13 6.48
C PHE A 241 0.30 3.96 7.92
N PRO A 242 -0.52 4.89 8.44
CA PRO A 242 -1.07 4.83 9.80
C PRO A 242 -1.64 3.45 10.15
N TYR A 243 -1.38 2.98 11.36
CA TYR A 243 -1.81 1.67 11.91
C TYR A 243 -1.17 0.43 11.26
N ALA A 244 -0.81 0.48 9.98
CA ALA A 244 -0.18 -0.63 9.26
C ALA A 244 1.30 -0.75 9.60
N PHE A 245 2.04 0.37 9.60
CA PHE A 245 3.46 0.40 9.89
C PHE A 245 3.79 1.44 10.98
N ALA A 246 4.79 1.14 11.80
CA ALA A 246 5.19 2.04 12.88
C ALA A 246 5.81 3.32 12.31
N PRO A 247 5.65 4.49 12.94
CA PRO A 247 6.42 5.68 12.59
C PRO A 247 7.94 5.41 12.62
N VAL A 248 8.69 6.14 11.80
CA VAL A 248 10.15 5.99 11.67
C VAL A 248 10.82 7.25 12.17
N GLU A 249 11.79 7.09 13.07
CA GLU A 249 12.66 8.21 13.46
C GLU A 249 13.63 8.54 12.33
N VAL A 250 13.62 9.81 11.91
CA VAL A 250 14.52 10.32 10.88
C VAL A 250 15.36 11.43 11.47
N GLU A 251 16.68 11.33 11.25
CA GLU A 251 17.59 12.43 11.50
C GLU A 251 17.56 13.39 10.32
N TYR A 252 17.38 14.67 10.60
CA TYR A 252 17.29 15.69 9.57
C TYR A 252 17.82 17.03 10.05
N ILE A 253 18.09 17.88 9.08
CA ILE A 253 18.54 19.25 9.24
C ILE A 253 17.44 20.14 8.66
N ASP A 254 16.94 21.09 9.43
CA ASP A 254 15.98 22.07 8.93
C ASP A 254 16.68 22.91 7.85
N ALA A 255 16.04 23.07 6.69
CA ALA A 255 16.64 23.83 5.60
C ALA A 255 16.94 25.29 5.99
N ALA A 256 16.17 25.90 6.89
CA ALA A 256 16.44 27.24 7.38
C ALA A 256 17.74 27.29 8.19
N ASP A 257 17.98 26.29 9.05
CA ASP A 257 19.21 26.19 9.85
C ASP A 257 20.43 26.01 8.92
N ARG A 258 20.30 25.18 7.88
CA ARG A 258 21.37 24.93 6.90
C ARG A 258 21.70 26.12 6.00
N HIS A 259 20.71 26.98 5.72
CA HIS A 259 20.95 28.20 4.96
C HIS A 259 21.52 29.33 5.83
N ALA A 260 21.18 29.35 7.11
CA ALA A 260 21.78 30.28 8.07
C ALA A 260 23.28 29.96 8.30
N ASP A 261 23.65 28.68 8.36
CA ASP A 261 25.05 28.25 8.42
C ASP A 261 25.35 27.11 7.43
N PRO A 262 26.08 27.37 6.33
CA PRO A 262 26.45 26.34 5.37
C PRO A 262 27.32 25.20 5.93
N ARG A 263 27.92 25.36 7.11
CA ARG A 263 28.72 24.33 7.79
C ARG A 263 27.85 23.32 8.56
N CYS A 264 26.53 23.46 8.51
CA CYS A 264 25.54 22.62 9.17
C CYS A 264 25.42 21.23 8.48
N ASP A 265 26.55 20.54 8.29
CA ASP A 265 26.70 19.25 7.60
C ASP A 265 27.44 18.21 8.45
N ALA A 266 28.23 18.67 9.41
CA ALA A 266 28.87 17.86 10.43
C ALA A 266 28.49 18.46 11.79
N LEU A 267 28.48 17.66 12.86
CA LEU A 267 28.33 18.13 14.25
C LEU A 267 29.33 19.28 14.53
N TYR A 268 28.90 20.51 14.30
CA TYR A 268 29.68 21.73 14.47
C TYR A 268 28.83 22.70 15.27
N LEU A 269 29.48 23.47 16.15
CA LEU A 269 28.81 24.36 17.10
C LEU A 269 27.83 25.31 16.40
N GLY A 270 26.52 25.11 16.64
CA GLY A 270 25.43 25.97 16.14
C GLY A 270 24.36 25.26 15.30
N CYS A 271 24.67 24.11 14.72
CA CYS A 271 23.73 23.31 13.90
C CYS A 271 23.18 22.13 14.71
N GLN A 272 21.85 22.01 14.81
CA GLN A 272 21.22 20.87 15.47
C GLN A 272 20.72 19.88 14.43
N ILE A 273 21.40 18.73 14.33
CA ILE A 273 20.80 17.54 13.72
C ILE A 273 19.61 17.18 14.60
N ARG A 274 18.41 17.33 14.05
CA ARG A 274 17.16 17.05 14.75
C ARG A 274 16.79 15.59 14.51
N ARG A 275 16.16 15.00 15.51
CA ARG A 275 15.51 13.69 15.39
C ARG A 275 14.03 13.87 15.63
N ALA A 276 13.20 13.33 14.76
CA ALA A 276 11.76 13.30 14.95
C ALA A 276 11.17 12.03 14.35
N ALA A 277 10.05 11.58 14.90
CA ALA A 277 9.25 10.52 14.33
C ALA A 277 8.41 11.08 13.17
N PHE A 278 8.55 10.43 12.01
CA PHE A 278 7.78 10.71 10.81
C PHE A 278 6.91 9.49 10.46
N MET A 279 5.80 9.77 9.81
CA MET A 279 4.89 8.80 9.23
C MET A 279 4.46 9.23 7.84
N ASP A 280 3.63 8.41 7.21
CA ASP A 280 3.14 8.51 5.84
C ASP A 280 3.16 9.92 5.22
N GLY A 281 3.91 10.10 4.13
CA GLY A 281 3.94 11.35 3.37
C GLY A 281 2.58 11.76 2.80
N GLY A 282 1.67 10.80 2.64
CA GLY A 282 0.34 10.99 2.08
C GLY A 282 -0.69 11.58 3.04
N VAL A 283 -0.45 11.65 4.36
CA VAL A 283 -1.46 12.18 5.32
C VAL A 283 -1.87 13.62 5.01
N PHE A 284 -0.90 14.46 4.63
CA PHE A 284 -1.13 15.88 4.32
C PHE A 284 -0.81 16.27 2.88
N ASP A 285 -0.06 15.42 2.16
CA ASP A 285 0.30 15.67 0.75
C ASP A 285 0.44 14.34 0.00
N ASN A 286 -0.70 13.73 -0.32
CA ASN A 286 -0.75 12.48 -1.09
C ASN A 286 -0.46 12.69 -2.57
N ASN A 287 -0.50 13.93 -3.04
CA ASN A 287 -0.45 14.29 -4.45
C ASN A 287 0.58 15.40 -4.63
N PRO A 288 1.89 15.07 -4.60
CA PRO A 288 2.99 16.04 -4.51
C PRO A 288 3.26 16.80 -5.83
N LEU A 289 2.21 17.25 -6.51
CA LEU A 289 2.25 18.00 -7.76
C LEU A 289 2.94 19.36 -7.61
N ASP A 290 2.67 20.08 -6.52
CA ASP A 290 3.34 21.35 -6.23
C ASP A 290 4.85 21.15 -6.00
N LEU A 291 5.20 20.11 -5.23
CA LEU A 291 6.59 19.71 -5.00
C LEU A 291 7.30 19.37 -6.31
N ALA A 292 6.67 18.58 -7.19
CA ALA A 292 7.21 18.23 -8.50
C ALA A 292 7.42 19.45 -9.40
N TYR A 293 6.42 20.32 -9.48
CA TYR A 293 6.50 21.54 -10.27
C TYR A 293 7.64 22.43 -9.78
N GLY A 294 7.68 22.71 -8.47
CA GLY A 294 8.74 23.51 -7.88
C GLY A 294 10.12 22.90 -8.14
N LEU A 295 10.24 21.57 -8.05
CA LEU A 295 11.51 20.86 -8.13
C LEU A 295 12.06 20.88 -9.54
N HIS A 296 11.19 20.71 -10.54
CA HIS A 296 11.55 20.84 -11.96
C HIS A 296 12.04 22.25 -12.30
N VAL A 297 11.30 23.27 -11.86
CA VAL A 297 11.67 24.67 -12.08
C VAL A 297 13.02 25.00 -11.42
N ASP A 298 13.22 24.58 -10.16
CA ASP A 298 14.47 24.84 -9.43
C ASP A 298 15.65 24.05 -10.05
N ALA A 299 15.43 22.80 -10.45
CA ALA A 299 16.45 21.95 -11.07
C ALA A 299 16.93 22.51 -12.41
N HIS A 300 16.02 23.00 -13.24
CA HIS A 300 16.40 23.63 -14.51
C HIS A 300 17.25 24.89 -14.29
N ARG A 301 16.89 25.73 -13.31
CA ARG A 301 17.69 26.91 -12.96
C ARG A 301 19.08 26.55 -12.47
N GLN A 302 19.18 25.53 -11.61
CA GLN A 302 20.48 25.05 -11.11
C GLN A 302 21.37 24.56 -12.26
N ARG A 303 20.80 23.91 -13.28
CA ARG A 303 21.52 23.48 -14.49
C ARG A 303 21.92 24.65 -15.40
N ALA A 304 21.08 25.69 -15.52
CA ALA A 304 21.38 26.88 -16.33
C ALA A 304 22.46 27.79 -15.71
N GLY A 305 22.71 27.67 -14.41
CA GLY A 305 23.73 28.45 -13.70
C GLY A 305 23.32 29.91 -13.41
N PRO A 306 24.26 30.74 -12.90
CA PRO A 306 23.97 32.12 -12.45
C PRO A 306 23.52 33.08 -13.56
N ALA A 307 23.84 32.77 -14.81
CA ALA A 307 23.48 33.57 -15.99
C ALA A 307 22.11 33.19 -16.60
N GLY A 308 21.40 32.22 -16.01
CA GLY A 308 20.08 31.81 -16.47
C GLY A 308 19.01 32.89 -16.28
N PRO A 309 17.87 32.81 -16.99
CA PRO A 309 16.81 33.81 -16.91
C PRO A 309 16.28 33.97 -15.47
N ALA A 310 16.21 35.22 -15.01
CA ALA A 310 15.78 35.60 -13.65
C ALA A 310 14.26 35.51 -13.45
N THR A 311 13.48 35.23 -14.49
CA THR A 311 12.02 35.31 -14.44
C THR A 311 11.40 34.05 -13.83
N ASP A 312 10.42 34.26 -12.93
CA ASP A 312 9.55 33.23 -12.32
C ASP A 312 8.44 32.73 -13.26
N THR A 313 8.53 33.04 -14.56
CA THR A 313 7.54 32.62 -15.56
C THR A 313 7.64 31.12 -15.86
N ILE A 314 6.43 30.54 -15.94
CA ILE A 314 6.01 29.15 -16.21
C ILE A 314 7.04 28.27 -16.91
N LEU A 315 7.16 27.02 -16.43
CA LEU A 315 7.90 25.87 -16.97
C LEU A 315 9.14 26.19 -17.82
N PRO A 316 10.33 25.70 -17.45
CA PRO A 316 11.55 26.02 -18.18
C PRO A 316 11.55 25.66 -19.67
N ASP A 317 10.63 24.77 -20.07
CA ASP A 317 10.32 24.42 -21.44
C ASP A 317 8.78 24.27 -21.57
N PRO A 318 8.08 25.01 -22.47
CA PRO A 318 6.63 24.87 -22.70
C PRO A 318 6.24 23.47 -23.21
N GLN A 319 7.20 22.66 -23.65
CA GLN A 319 6.99 21.26 -24.00
C GLN A 319 7.07 20.31 -22.80
N SER A 320 7.53 20.76 -21.62
CA SER A 320 7.58 19.90 -20.43
C SER A 320 6.22 19.26 -20.15
N ARG A 321 6.22 17.99 -19.73
CA ARG A 321 5.02 17.24 -19.37
C ARG A 321 5.10 16.82 -17.91
N VAL A 322 4.08 17.15 -17.13
CA VAL A 322 3.87 16.54 -15.81
C VAL A 322 2.94 15.36 -16.00
N LEU A 323 3.43 14.19 -15.64
CA LEU A 323 2.68 12.97 -15.65
C LEU A 323 2.33 12.62 -14.20
N TYR A 324 1.05 12.64 -13.91
CA TYR A 324 0.51 12.28 -12.61
C TYR A 324 -0.06 10.86 -12.65
N ILE A 325 0.48 9.97 -11.82
CA ILE A 325 0.00 8.60 -11.70
C ILE A 325 -1.04 8.57 -10.59
N ASP A 326 -2.31 8.41 -10.98
CA ASP A 326 -3.45 8.32 -10.07
C ASP A 326 -4.27 7.04 -10.37
N PRO A 327 -4.32 6.07 -9.44
CA PRO A 327 -5.07 4.84 -9.62
C PRO A 327 -6.60 5.02 -9.52
N ASP A 328 -7.07 6.18 -9.04
CA ASP A 328 -8.49 6.47 -8.83
C ASP A 328 -9.15 7.16 -10.04
N VAL A 329 -8.36 7.59 -11.03
CA VAL A 329 -8.90 8.10 -12.30
C VAL A 329 -9.32 6.94 -13.19
N LEU A 330 -10.63 6.75 -13.33
CA LEU A 330 -11.21 5.62 -14.06
C LEU A 330 -11.64 6.03 -15.47
N ARG A 331 -11.53 5.10 -16.43
CA ARG A 331 -12.05 5.25 -17.80
C ARG A 331 -12.95 4.08 -18.20
N GLY A 332 -13.52 4.20 -19.40
CA GLY A 332 -14.27 3.13 -20.07
C GLY A 332 -15.45 2.56 -19.26
N LYS A 333 -15.59 1.24 -19.33
CA LYS A 333 -16.67 0.48 -18.66
C LYS A 333 -16.57 0.62 -17.14
N LEU A 334 -15.37 0.56 -16.58
CA LEU A 334 -15.15 0.65 -15.13
C LEU A 334 -15.69 1.95 -14.53
N ARG A 335 -15.40 3.09 -15.17
CA ARG A 335 -15.94 4.40 -14.75
C ARG A 335 -17.47 4.38 -14.73
N THR A 336 -18.07 3.84 -15.78
CA THR A 336 -19.54 3.80 -15.95
C THR A 336 -20.19 2.90 -14.90
N GLU A 337 -19.63 1.71 -14.64
CA GLU A 337 -20.15 0.78 -13.63
C GLU A 337 -19.98 1.31 -12.19
N ARG A 338 -18.88 2.03 -11.90
CA ARG A 338 -18.68 2.61 -10.58
C ARG A 338 -19.60 3.81 -10.33
N ALA A 339 -19.87 4.63 -11.34
CA ALA A 339 -20.83 5.73 -11.26
C ALA A 339 -22.29 5.26 -11.08
N ARG A 340 -22.61 4.02 -11.47
CA ARG A 340 -23.94 3.41 -11.26
C ARG A 340 -24.14 2.86 -9.85
N ARG A 341 -23.07 2.67 -9.07
CA ARG A 341 -23.22 2.24 -7.69
C ARG A 341 -23.82 3.41 -6.91
N PRO A 342 -24.91 3.19 -6.15
CA PRO A 342 -25.41 4.24 -5.28
C PRO A 342 -24.28 4.67 -4.36
N ASP A 343 -24.06 5.98 -4.23
CA ASP A 343 -23.17 6.53 -3.22
C ASP A 343 -23.52 5.85 -1.90
N SER A 344 -22.49 5.35 -1.21
CA SER A 344 -22.64 4.59 0.03
C SER A 344 -23.67 5.28 0.91
N LEU A 345 -24.72 4.54 1.31
CA LEU A 345 -25.81 4.99 2.19
C LEU A 345 -25.35 6.16 3.06
N GLU A 346 -26.00 7.33 2.94
CA GLU A 346 -25.91 8.40 3.92
C GLU A 346 -26.25 7.82 5.30
N PHE A 347 -25.23 7.30 5.96
CA PHE A 347 -25.34 6.88 7.34
C PHE A 347 -25.42 8.19 8.11
N THR A 348 -26.60 8.53 8.63
CA THR A 348 -26.71 9.46 9.76
C THR A 348 -25.99 8.81 10.93
N PRO A 349 -24.73 9.17 11.23
CA PRO A 349 -24.00 8.52 12.29
C PRO A 349 -24.58 8.96 13.61
N ARG A 350 -24.64 8.04 14.57
CA ARG A 350 -25.08 8.35 15.95
C ARG A 350 -23.96 7.97 16.92
N GLY A 351 -23.75 8.80 17.94
CA GLY A 351 -22.77 8.55 19.00
C GLY A 351 -21.33 8.44 18.48
N ILE A 352 -20.60 7.42 18.91
CA ILE A 352 -19.19 7.18 18.51
C ILE A 352 -19.02 6.97 17.00
N GLY A 353 -20.09 6.59 16.29
CA GLY A 353 -20.11 6.49 14.83
C GLY A 353 -19.86 7.83 14.13
N LEU A 354 -20.17 8.95 14.78
CA LEU A 354 -19.88 10.30 14.26
C LEU A 354 -18.38 10.59 14.30
N LEU A 355 -17.69 10.17 15.37
CA LEU A 355 -16.24 10.31 15.48
C LEU A 355 -15.53 9.44 14.43
N SER A 356 -15.97 8.18 14.24
CA SER A 356 -15.37 7.32 13.21
C SER A 356 -15.64 7.85 11.80
N GLN A 357 -16.81 8.43 11.53
CA GLN A 357 -17.08 9.07 10.25
C GLN A 357 -16.23 10.34 10.07
N LEU A 358 -16.09 11.16 11.10
CA LEU A 358 -15.25 12.36 11.05
C LEU A 358 -13.79 12.00 10.77
N PHE A 359 -13.23 10.95 11.39
CA PHE A 359 -11.90 10.45 11.04
C PHE A 359 -11.83 9.87 9.62
N ALA A 360 -12.83 9.10 9.21
CA ALA A 360 -12.90 8.51 7.87
C ALA A 360 -13.02 9.56 6.75
N VAL A 361 -13.58 10.74 7.03
CA VAL A 361 -13.71 11.86 6.08
C VAL A 361 -12.57 12.87 6.21
N ALA A 362 -12.08 13.15 7.42
CA ALA A 362 -11.01 14.10 7.68
C ALA A 362 -9.68 13.64 7.10
N PHE A 363 -9.39 12.33 7.15
CA PHE A 363 -8.15 11.80 6.59
C PHE A 363 -8.08 12.01 5.05
N PRO A 364 -9.07 11.57 4.23
CA PRO A 364 -9.10 11.90 2.80
C PRO A 364 -9.12 13.41 2.48
N ALA A 365 -9.76 14.23 3.32
CA ALA A 365 -9.74 15.68 3.11
C ALA A 365 -8.35 16.28 3.36
N ALA A 366 -7.65 15.82 4.40
CA ALA A 366 -6.29 16.27 4.73
C ALA A 366 -5.29 15.89 3.63
N THR A 367 -5.42 14.69 3.05
CA THR A 367 -4.53 14.22 1.97
C THR A 367 -4.62 15.05 0.69
N GLN A 368 -5.77 15.71 0.47
CA GLN A 368 -6.04 16.56 -0.70
C GLN A 368 -5.78 18.05 -0.47
N TYR A 369 -5.45 18.47 0.74
CA TYR A 369 -5.35 19.90 1.09
C TYR A 369 -4.31 20.65 0.23
N GLU A 370 -3.12 20.07 0.04
CA GLU A 370 -2.07 20.67 -0.79
C GLU A 370 -2.47 20.74 -2.27
N LEU A 371 -3.20 19.73 -2.78
CA LEU A 371 -3.71 19.75 -4.14
C LEU A 371 -4.70 20.90 -4.37
N GLN A 372 -5.57 21.16 -3.39
CA GLN A 372 -6.48 22.31 -3.45
C GLN A 372 -5.71 23.63 -3.40
N SER A 373 -4.66 23.74 -2.58
CA SER A 373 -3.80 24.92 -2.53
C SER A 373 -3.07 25.15 -3.85
N PHE A 374 -2.54 24.10 -4.45
CA PHE A 374 -1.93 24.12 -5.78
C PHE A 374 -2.92 24.56 -6.86
N ALA A 375 -4.14 24.00 -6.88
CA ALA A 375 -5.19 24.37 -7.81
C ALA A 375 -5.59 25.86 -7.68
N ARG A 376 -5.71 26.37 -6.45
CA ARG A 376 -5.93 27.81 -6.20
C ARG A 376 -4.77 28.67 -6.70
N GLY A 377 -3.54 28.17 -6.55
CA GLY A 377 -2.34 28.81 -7.09
C GLY A 377 -2.38 28.90 -8.62
N LEU A 378 -2.70 27.79 -9.29
CA LEU A 378 -2.87 27.74 -10.75
C LEU A 378 -3.97 28.70 -11.24
N ALA A 379 -5.14 28.70 -10.59
CA ALA A 379 -6.28 29.52 -10.99
C ALA A 379 -6.04 31.05 -10.86
N ARG A 380 -5.15 31.46 -9.95
CA ARG A 380 -4.82 32.88 -9.74
C ARG A 380 -3.83 33.44 -10.76
N ASP A 381 -3.16 32.57 -11.48
CA ASP A 381 -2.12 33.00 -12.41
C ASP A 381 -2.69 33.07 -13.84
N THR A 382 -2.87 34.30 -14.32
CA THR A 382 -3.65 34.65 -15.52
C THR A 382 -2.89 34.44 -16.83
N SER A 383 -1.66 33.92 -16.80
CA SER A 383 -0.92 33.57 -18.02
C SER A 383 -1.39 32.20 -18.54
N GLY A 384 -2.32 32.27 -19.50
CA GLY A 384 -3.02 31.13 -20.11
C GLY A 384 -2.06 30.09 -20.72
N GLY A 385 -2.40 28.81 -20.53
CA GLY A 385 -1.64 27.67 -21.06
C GLY A 385 -1.39 26.53 -20.07
N ARG A 386 -1.83 26.64 -18.80
CA ARG A 386 -1.42 25.71 -17.73
C ARG A 386 -2.33 24.51 -17.43
N ASP A 387 -3.51 24.40 -18.00
CA ASP A 387 -4.27 23.14 -17.86
C ASP A 387 -3.80 22.07 -18.88
N GLN A 388 -2.87 22.41 -19.78
CA GLN A 388 -2.46 21.56 -20.90
C GLN A 388 -1.20 20.70 -20.64
N TRP A 389 -0.43 20.93 -19.58
CA TRP A 389 0.85 20.22 -19.34
C TRP A 389 0.78 19.14 -18.26
N ILE A 390 -0.22 19.19 -17.38
CA ILE A 390 -0.50 18.12 -16.42
C ILE A 390 -1.43 17.12 -17.11
N ARG A 391 -1.00 15.86 -17.13
CA ARG A 391 -1.75 14.74 -17.67
C ARG A 391 -1.75 13.63 -16.63
N THR A 392 -2.89 13.00 -16.46
CA THR A 392 -3.10 12.00 -15.41
C THR A 392 -3.33 10.64 -16.05
N THR A 393 -2.68 9.60 -15.55
CA THR A 393 -2.98 8.23 -15.98
C THR A 393 -4.43 7.90 -15.66
N SER A 394 -5.02 7.00 -16.43
CA SER A 394 -6.34 6.47 -16.11
C SER A 394 -6.33 4.96 -16.13
N ARG A 395 -7.38 4.35 -15.60
CA ARG A 395 -7.52 2.90 -15.49
C ARG A 395 -8.84 2.40 -16.04
N SER A 396 -8.79 1.41 -16.93
CA SER A 396 -9.98 0.76 -17.51
C SER A 396 -10.42 -0.50 -16.77
N TYR A 397 -9.54 -1.07 -15.94
CA TYR A 397 -9.73 -2.37 -15.29
C TYR A 397 -9.69 -2.29 -13.76
N PRO A 398 -10.57 -3.01 -13.03
CA PRO A 398 -10.46 -3.09 -11.58
C PRO A 398 -9.11 -3.73 -11.21
N ILE A 399 -8.61 -3.44 -10.02
CA ILE A 399 -7.36 -3.99 -9.48
C ILE A 399 -7.68 -4.62 -8.16
N VAL A 400 -7.07 -5.75 -7.85
CA VAL A 400 -7.34 -6.47 -6.62
C VAL A 400 -6.96 -5.62 -5.42
N GLY A 401 -5.87 -4.87 -5.54
CA GLY A 401 -5.35 -3.96 -4.54
C GLY A 401 -6.32 -2.89 -4.07
N GLU A 402 -7.43 -2.61 -4.76
CA GLU A 402 -8.42 -1.62 -4.29
C GLU A 402 -9.35 -2.16 -3.19
N HIS A 403 -9.34 -3.48 -2.94
CA HIS A 403 -10.12 -4.10 -1.87
C HIS A 403 -9.45 -3.98 -0.50
N LEU A 404 -10.28 -4.15 0.54
CA LEU A 404 -9.86 -4.21 1.95
C LEU A 404 -9.08 -2.96 2.40
N GLY A 405 -9.56 -1.77 2.03
CA GLY A 405 -8.90 -0.51 2.38
C GLY A 405 -7.55 -0.36 1.69
N HIS A 406 -7.47 -0.79 0.43
CA HIS A 406 -6.27 -0.82 -0.37
C HIS A 406 -5.15 -1.77 0.13
N PHE A 407 -5.47 -2.97 0.61
CA PHE A 407 -4.47 -3.97 1.08
C PHE A 407 -4.59 -5.35 0.42
N ALA A 408 -5.65 -5.63 -0.32
CA ALA A 408 -5.95 -6.98 -0.78
C ALA A 408 -4.90 -7.58 -1.73
N ALA A 409 -4.12 -6.76 -2.45
CA ALA A 409 -3.03 -7.24 -3.29
C ALA A 409 -1.97 -8.01 -2.47
N PHE A 410 -1.72 -7.63 -1.21
CA PHE A 410 -0.75 -8.35 -0.37
C PHE A 410 -1.19 -9.79 -0.01
N LEU A 411 -2.47 -10.12 -0.15
CA LEU A 411 -3.00 -11.43 0.21
C LEU A 411 -2.58 -12.57 -0.72
N GLY A 412 -2.00 -12.25 -1.89
CA GLY A 412 -1.41 -13.27 -2.75
C GLY A 412 -0.59 -12.69 -3.88
N ARG A 413 0.50 -13.38 -4.22
CA ARG A 413 1.34 -13.00 -5.36
C ARG A 413 0.56 -12.85 -6.67
N PRO A 414 -0.36 -13.77 -7.06
CA PRO A 414 -1.10 -13.63 -8.31
C PRO A 414 -1.89 -12.31 -8.41
N PHE A 415 -2.41 -11.80 -7.29
CA PHE A 415 -3.09 -10.50 -7.25
C PHE A 415 -2.14 -9.33 -7.56
N ARG A 416 -0.91 -9.35 -7.01
CA ARG A 416 0.09 -8.31 -7.27
C ARG A 416 0.60 -8.36 -8.70
N GLU A 417 0.77 -9.57 -9.25
CA GLU A 417 1.15 -9.77 -10.65
C GLU A 417 0.09 -9.19 -11.59
N TYR A 418 -1.19 -9.53 -11.35
CA TYR A 418 -2.30 -8.96 -12.10
C TYR A 418 -2.33 -7.42 -12.02
N ASP A 419 -2.30 -6.85 -10.81
CA ASP A 419 -2.32 -5.39 -10.61
C ASP A 419 -1.14 -4.73 -11.34
N PHE A 420 0.05 -5.33 -11.29
CA PHE A 420 1.24 -4.86 -11.99
C PHE A 420 1.06 -4.87 -13.51
N TYR A 421 0.53 -5.95 -14.10
CA TYR A 421 0.30 -6.00 -15.54
C TYR A 421 -0.81 -5.03 -16.00
N VAL A 422 -1.87 -4.84 -15.21
CA VAL A 422 -2.86 -3.78 -15.45
C VAL A 422 -2.19 -2.41 -15.42
N GLY A 423 -1.23 -2.20 -14.51
CA GLY A 423 -0.41 -1.00 -14.49
C GLY A 423 0.40 -0.77 -15.75
N ILE A 424 1.08 -1.80 -16.27
CA ILE A 424 1.82 -1.69 -17.55
C ILE A 424 0.89 -1.29 -18.68
N TYR A 425 -0.27 -1.94 -18.77
CA TYR A 425 -1.29 -1.66 -19.77
C TYR A 425 -1.74 -0.19 -19.74
N ASP A 426 -2.03 0.34 -18.55
CA ASP A 426 -2.46 1.73 -18.40
C ASP A 426 -1.32 2.75 -18.62
N GLY A 427 -0.07 2.37 -18.31
CA GLY A 427 1.11 3.16 -18.67
C GLY A 427 1.28 3.28 -20.20
N PHE A 428 0.97 2.21 -20.94
CA PHE A 428 0.95 2.23 -22.40
C PHE A 428 -0.22 3.07 -22.94
N ASP A 429 -1.43 2.92 -22.40
CA ASP A 429 -2.59 3.74 -22.82
C ASP A 429 -2.31 5.22 -22.62
N TYR A 430 -1.69 5.59 -21.49
CA TYR A 430 -1.29 6.97 -21.25
C TYR A 430 -0.36 7.51 -22.35
N VAL A 431 0.69 6.77 -22.72
CA VAL A 431 1.61 7.24 -23.78
C VAL A 431 0.90 7.30 -25.13
N ALA A 432 0.09 6.30 -25.46
CA ALA A 432 -0.70 6.31 -26.69
C ALA A 432 -1.65 7.51 -26.75
N ARG A 433 -2.44 7.72 -25.71
CA ARG A 433 -3.50 8.73 -25.63
C ARG A 433 -2.98 10.14 -25.44
N ASP A 434 -2.18 10.36 -24.40
CA ASP A 434 -1.82 11.68 -23.91
C ASP A 434 -0.50 12.22 -24.48
N ILE A 435 0.30 11.37 -25.11
CA ILE A 435 1.58 11.77 -25.72
C ILE A 435 1.52 11.65 -27.25
N ILE A 436 1.17 10.48 -27.80
CA ILE A 436 1.16 10.25 -29.26
C ILE A 436 -0.07 10.91 -29.89
N CYS A 437 -1.26 10.66 -29.32
CA CYS A 437 -2.54 10.99 -29.93
C CYS A 437 -3.24 12.23 -29.34
N SER A 438 -2.54 13.02 -28.52
CA SER A 438 -3.16 14.12 -27.77
C SER A 438 -3.90 15.16 -28.62
N ASP A 439 -3.44 15.39 -29.86
CA ASP A 439 -4.04 16.33 -30.82
C ASP A 439 -4.84 15.62 -31.94
N ALA A 440 -5.10 14.31 -31.79
CA ALA A 440 -5.85 13.54 -32.78
C ALA A 440 -7.34 13.93 -32.77
N PRO A 441 -8.01 14.04 -33.94
CA PRO A 441 -9.45 14.31 -34.00
C PRO A 441 -10.30 13.25 -33.27
N ASP A 442 -9.91 11.98 -33.39
CA ASP A 442 -10.42 10.89 -32.58
C ASP A 442 -9.27 10.27 -31.77
N VAL A 443 -9.11 10.78 -30.55
CA VAL A 443 -8.09 10.31 -29.61
C VAL A 443 -8.29 8.83 -29.26
N ASN A 444 -9.53 8.33 -29.19
CA ASN A 444 -9.79 6.94 -28.80
C ASN A 444 -9.37 5.95 -29.87
N GLN A 445 -9.70 6.25 -31.13
CA GLN A 445 -9.28 5.43 -32.26
C GLN A 445 -7.74 5.46 -32.38
N CYS A 446 -7.13 6.64 -32.39
CA CYS A 446 -5.68 6.78 -32.49
C CYS A 446 -4.97 6.06 -31.33
N ALA A 447 -5.44 6.22 -30.09
CA ALA A 447 -4.86 5.56 -28.93
C ALA A 447 -4.99 4.04 -29.02
N GLY A 448 -6.12 3.50 -29.50
CA GLY A 448 -6.30 2.08 -29.75
C GLY A 448 -5.30 1.54 -30.78
N GLU A 449 -5.10 2.25 -31.89
CA GLU A 449 -4.12 1.86 -32.91
C GLU A 449 -2.68 1.87 -32.36
N ALA A 450 -2.28 2.95 -31.67
CA ALA A 450 -0.97 3.08 -31.02
C ALA A 450 -0.75 2.00 -29.94
N MET A 451 -1.76 1.72 -29.12
CA MET A 451 -1.75 0.62 -28.14
C MET A 451 -1.55 -0.73 -28.83
N GLY A 452 -2.25 -0.96 -29.94
CA GLY A 452 -2.05 -2.13 -30.76
C GLY A 452 -0.59 -2.26 -31.22
N HIS A 453 0.06 -1.17 -31.62
CA HIS A 453 1.49 -1.19 -31.94
C HIS A 453 2.36 -1.48 -30.72
N LEU A 454 2.11 -0.86 -29.56
CA LEU A 454 2.90 -1.11 -28.34
C LEU A 454 2.82 -2.57 -27.87
N ILE A 455 1.68 -3.22 -28.07
CA ILE A 455 1.46 -4.63 -27.71
C ILE A 455 1.98 -5.58 -28.79
N ARG A 456 1.86 -5.23 -30.09
CA ARG A 456 2.30 -6.07 -31.22
C ARG A 456 3.79 -5.94 -31.56
N ALA A 457 4.33 -4.73 -31.47
CA ALA A 457 5.59 -4.33 -32.05
C ALA A 457 6.60 -3.99 -30.94
N GLU A 458 7.73 -4.67 -30.96
CA GLU A 458 9.02 -4.08 -30.58
C GLU A 458 9.18 -3.53 -29.15
N MET A 459 8.39 -4.02 -28.20
CA MET A 459 8.86 -4.16 -26.81
C MET A 459 9.50 -5.55 -26.68
N PRO A 460 10.75 -5.79 -27.17
CA PRO A 460 11.34 -7.12 -27.39
C PRO A 460 11.45 -8.01 -26.15
N HIS A 461 10.96 -7.57 -25.00
CA HIS A 461 11.20 -8.20 -23.73
C HIS A 461 10.06 -8.03 -22.73
N LEU A 462 8.81 -8.02 -23.15
CA LEU A 462 7.68 -8.10 -22.19
C LEU A 462 7.64 -9.43 -21.40
N GLY A 463 8.57 -10.35 -21.65
CA GLY A 463 8.61 -11.66 -21.03
C GLY A 463 7.54 -12.59 -21.60
N PRO A 464 7.42 -13.81 -21.06
CA PRO A 464 6.51 -14.81 -21.59
C PRO A 464 5.05 -14.64 -21.12
N ILE A 465 4.79 -13.81 -20.09
CA ILE A 465 3.47 -13.67 -19.47
C ILE A 465 2.78 -12.37 -19.90
N ALA A 466 3.45 -11.22 -19.74
CA ALA A 466 2.84 -9.92 -19.95
C ALA A 466 2.16 -9.76 -21.32
N PRO A 467 2.74 -10.19 -22.46
CA PRO A 467 2.09 -10.02 -23.78
C PRO A 467 0.69 -10.61 -23.86
N HIS A 468 0.47 -11.78 -23.27
CA HIS A 468 -0.83 -12.46 -23.26
C HIS A 468 -1.84 -11.70 -22.39
N VAL A 469 -1.44 -11.28 -21.19
CA VAL A 469 -2.30 -10.50 -20.29
C VAL A 469 -2.68 -9.17 -20.95
N LEU A 470 -1.69 -8.43 -21.48
CA LEU A 470 -1.91 -7.15 -22.16
C LEU A 470 -2.80 -7.30 -23.40
N GLN A 471 -2.65 -8.39 -24.17
CA GLN A 471 -3.49 -8.66 -25.34
C GLN A 471 -4.95 -8.93 -24.93
N GLU A 472 -5.19 -9.66 -23.85
CA GLU A 472 -6.56 -9.90 -23.35
C GLU A 472 -7.20 -8.62 -22.80
N LEU A 473 -6.45 -7.79 -22.07
CA LEU A 473 -6.90 -6.46 -21.65
C LEU A 473 -7.16 -5.55 -22.87
N TYR A 474 -6.33 -5.60 -23.91
CA TYR A 474 -6.59 -4.82 -25.12
C TYR A 474 -7.89 -5.23 -25.81
N ARG A 475 -8.09 -6.53 -26.04
CA ARG A 475 -9.28 -7.07 -26.72
C ARG A 475 -10.58 -6.76 -25.97
N ALA A 476 -10.52 -6.72 -24.64
CA ALA A 476 -11.66 -6.40 -23.82
C ALA A 476 -12.02 -4.90 -23.84
N GLU A 477 -11.05 -4.00 -24.04
CA GLU A 477 -11.28 -2.55 -24.09
C GLU A 477 -11.59 -2.07 -25.52
N HIS A 478 -10.84 -2.56 -26.50
CA HIS A 478 -10.96 -2.20 -27.90
C HIS A 478 -11.67 -3.33 -28.64
N ARG A 479 -12.86 -3.04 -29.19
CA ARG A 479 -13.68 -4.02 -29.92
C ARG A 479 -13.07 -4.49 -31.26
N ASP A 480 -11.91 -3.95 -31.61
CA ASP A 480 -11.20 -4.30 -32.84
C ASP A 480 -10.34 -5.54 -32.64
N SER A 481 -10.48 -6.50 -33.56
CA SER A 481 -9.59 -7.65 -33.60
C SER A 481 -8.17 -7.16 -33.93
N LEU A 482 -7.26 -7.17 -32.94
CA LEU A 482 -5.83 -7.22 -33.25
C LEU A 482 -5.63 -8.35 -34.27
N PRO A 483 -5.09 -8.08 -35.47
CA PRO A 483 -4.71 -9.16 -36.39
C PRO A 483 -3.83 -10.17 -35.65
N GLY A 484 -4.02 -11.46 -35.91
CA GLY A 484 -3.49 -12.57 -35.11
C GLY A 484 -1.97 -12.63 -35.01
N VAL A 485 -1.38 -11.80 -34.15
CA VAL A 485 0.00 -11.98 -33.72
C VAL A 485 0.05 -13.25 -32.88
N LEU A 486 0.72 -14.27 -33.42
CA LEU A 486 1.04 -15.50 -32.71
C LEU A 486 2.04 -15.17 -31.61
N ILE A 487 1.55 -15.01 -30.39
CA ILE A 487 2.40 -14.91 -29.20
C ILE A 487 2.74 -16.33 -28.77
N ALA A 488 4.03 -16.66 -28.74
CA ALA A 488 4.48 -17.96 -28.24
C ALA A 488 4.01 -18.13 -26.78
N TYR A 489 3.46 -19.31 -26.47
CA TYR A 489 3.17 -19.67 -25.10
C TYR A 489 4.48 -19.85 -24.32
N PRO A 490 4.49 -19.59 -23.00
CA PRO A 490 5.66 -19.87 -22.17
C PRO A 490 6.11 -21.31 -22.31
N ASP A 491 7.43 -21.58 -22.30
CA ASP A 491 7.95 -22.94 -22.39
C ASP A 491 7.89 -23.66 -21.04
N SER A 492 8.14 -22.95 -19.94
CA SER A 492 8.20 -23.55 -18.61
C SER A 492 6.82 -23.79 -18.00
N ALA A 493 6.66 -24.91 -17.29
CA ALA A 493 5.39 -25.24 -16.61
C ALA A 493 4.98 -24.20 -15.56
N ILE A 494 5.95 -23.60 -14.87
CA ILE A 494 5.71 -22.56 -13.86
C ILE A 494 5.18 -21.28 -14.53
N GLU A 495 5.78 -20.84 -15.64
CA GLU A 495 5.31 -19.64 -16.35
C GLU A 495 3.95 -19.87 -17.00
N LYS A 496 3.67 -21.08 -17.53
CA LYS A 496 2.33 -21.46 -17.99
C LYS A 496 1.30 -21.33 -16.87
N SER A 497 1.64 -21.84 -15.68
CA SER A 497 0.75 -21.78 -14.52
C SER A 497 0.52 -20.35 -14.03
N ALA A 498 1.55 -19.50 -14.03
CA ALA A 498 1.43 -18.07 -13.71
C ALA A 498 0.59 -17.30 -14.73
N LEU A 499 0.76 -17.63 -16.02
CA LEU A 499 -0.07 -17.08 -17.09
C LEU A 499 -1.55 -17.48 -16.90
N ASP A 500 -1.84 -18.75 -16.68
CA ASP A 500 -3.20 -19.25 -16.48
C ASP A 500 -3.89 -18.57 -15.28
N LEU A 501 -3.18 -18.41 -14.16
CA LEU A 501 -3.69 -17.68 -12.99
C LEU A 501 -3.96 -16.20 -13.30
N SER A 502 -3.06 -15.54 -14.04
CA SER A 502 -3.21 -14.14 -14.43
C SER A 502 -4.42 -13.95 -15.36
N LEU A 503 -4.60 -14.83 -16.35
CA LEU A 503 -5.75 -14.79 -17.25
C LEU A 503 -7.08 -15.12 -16.55
N ALA A 504 -7.07 -16.06 -15.61
CA ALA A 504 -8.22 -16.32 -14.75
C ALA A 504 -8.60 -15.09 -13.91
N LEU A 505 -7.62 -14.33 -13.41
CA LEU A 505 -7.89 -13.05 -12.72
C LEU A 505 -8.48 -11.99 -13.65
N VAL A 506 -7.98 -11.87 -14.89
CA VAL A 506 -8.56 -10.96 -15.90
C VAL A 506 -10.05 -11.25 -16.08
N ARG A 507 -10.42 -12.52 -16.26
CA ARG A 507 -11.82 -12.96 -16.43
C ARG A 507 -12.66 -12.71 -15.18
N ALA A 508 -12.19 -13.14 -14.02
CA ALA A 508 -12.91 -12.98 -12.75
C ALA A 508 -13.18 -11.49 -12.43
N ASN A 509 -12.21 -10.62 -12.70
CA ASN A 509 -12.32 -9.17 -12.51
C ASN A 509 -13.26 -8.50 -13.52
N ALA A 510 -13.25 -8.91 -14.79
CA ALA A 510 -14.15 -8.39 -15.82
C ALA A 510 -15.64 -8.57 -15.44
N GLU A 511 -15.94 -9.62 -14.69
CA GLU A 511 -17.28 -9.94 -14.24
C GLU A 511 -17.62 -9.47 -12.82
N GLN A 512 -16.72 -8.79 -12.12
CA GLN A 512 -16.92 -8.37 -10.73
C GLN A 512 -18.11 -7.41 -10.55
N PHE A 513 -18.51 -6.73 -11.62
CA PHE A 513 -19.66 -5.82 -11.66
C PHE A 513 -20.98 -6.52 -11.97
N SER A 514 -20.98 -7.83 -12.27
CA SER A 514 -22.19 -8.59 -12.53
C SER A 514 -22.82 -9.14 -11.23
N GLY A 515 -23.77 -8.37 -10.67
CA GLY A 515 -25.03 -8.91 -10.15
C GLY A 515 -25.08 -9.84 -8.94
N LEU A 516 -23.99 -10.17 -8.24
CA LEU A 516 -24.09 -10.97 -7.02
C LEU A 516 -24.43 -10.07 -5.82
N SER A 517 -25.71 -10.06 -5.43
CA SER A 517 -26.17 -9.51 -4.14
C SER A 517 -26.01 -10.58 -3.06
N SER A 518 -25.02 -10.43 -2.18
CA SER A 518 -24.89 -11.25 -0.97
C SER A 518 -25.53 -10.54 0.22
N ASP A 519 -26.40 -11.21 0.98
CA ASP A 519 -26.89 -10.69 2.26
C ASP A 519 -25.75 -10.69 3.29
N CYS A 520 -24.99 -9.60 3.34
CA CYS A 520 -23.85 -9.47 4.25
C CYS A 520 -24.28 -9.33 5.72
N ARG A 521 -25.56 -9.04 6.02
CA ARG A 521 -26.02 -8.69 7.39
C ARG A 521 -25.85 -9.82 8.40
N LYS A 522 -25.98 -11.08 7.96
CA LYS A 522 -25.91 -12.28 8.80
C LYS A 522 -24.47 -12.75 9.12
N ARG A 523 -23.46 -12.01 8.69
CA ARG A 523 -22.04 -12.41 8.77
C ARG A 523 -21.31 -11.79 9.97
N SER A 524 -20.16 -12.37 10.34
CA SER A 524 -19.26 -11.77 11.35
C SER A 524 -18.76 -10.40 10.89
N PHE A 525 -18.21 -9.58 11.79
CA PHE A 525 -17.65 -8.28 11.40
C PHE A 525 -16.59 -8.40 10.29
N ALA A 526 -15.62 -9.31 10.45
CA ALA A 526 -14.56 -9.53 9.47
C ALA A 526 -15.11 -10.00 8.11
N GLN A 527 -16.05 -10.93 8.14
CA GLN A 527 -16.73 -11.42 6.93
C GLN A 527 -17.56 -10.31 6.25
N ARG A 528 -18.15 -9.39 7.01
CA ARG A 528 -18.86 -8.22 6.47
C ARG A 528 -17.93 -7.26 5.75
N VAL A 529 -16.71 -7.05 6.25
CA VAL A 529 -15.72 -6.19 5.57
C VAL A 529 -15.40 -6.74 4.18
N ILE A 530 -15.13 -8.04 4.07
CA ILE A 530 -14.84 -8.70 2.79
C ILE A 530 -16.07 -8.70 1.86
N CYS A 531 -17.26 -8.96 2.41
CA CYS A 531 -18.54 -9.03 1.68
C CYS A 531 -19.00 -7.65 1.15
N ASN A 532 -19.01 -6.62 2.00
CA ASN A 532 -19.42 -5.27 1.61
C ASN A 532 -18.47 -4.66 0.58
N GLY A 533 -17.17 -4.98 0.68
CA GLY A 533 -16.16 -4.58 -0.31
C GLY A 533 -16.24 -5.35 -1.63
N GLY A 534 -17.08 -6.40 -1.72
CA GLY A 534 -17.21 -7.26 -2.89
C GLY A 534 -15.98 -8.11 -3.19
N PHE A 535 -15.05 -8.24 -2.24
CA PHE A 535 -13.83 -9.02 -2.41
C PHE A 535 -14.12 -10.53 -2.34
N ASP A 536 -15.13 -10.93 -1.55
CA ASP A 536 -15.65 -12.31 -1.54
C ASP A 536 -16.09 -12.76 -2.94
N ARG A 537 -16.77 -11.90 -3.69
CA ARG A 537 -17.24 -12.20 -5.04
C ARG A 537 -16.09 -12.42 -6.01
N LEU A 538 -15.07 -11.58 -5.95
CA LEU A 538 -13.85 -11.76 -6.74
C LEU A 538 -13.17 -13.09 -6.40
N ALA A 539 -12.93 -13.35 -5.11
CA ALA A 539 -12.27 -14.57 -4.65
C ALA A 539 -13.05 -15.84 -5.05
N LEU A 540 -14.39 -15.83 -4.88
CA LEU A 540 -15.25 -16.96 -5.24
C LEU A 540 -15.31 -17.19 -6.76
N LYS A 541 -15.41 -16.13 -7.57
CA LYS A 541 -15.37 -16.26 -9.03
C LYS A 541 -14.03 -16.77 -9.52
N PHE A 542 -12.95 -16.23 -8.97
CA PHE A 542 -11.61 -16.69 -9.29
C PHE A 542 -11.42 -18.18 -8.91
N ALA A 543 -11.94 -18.62 -7.76
CA ALA A 543 -11.90 -20.02 -7.36
C ALA A 543 -12.68 -20.97 -8.29
N GLN A 544 -13.71 -20.45 -8.99
CA GLN A 544 -14.56 -21.23 -9.90
C GLN A 544 -13.95 -21.42 -11.30
N GLU A 545 -12.88 -20.69 -11.64
CA GLU A 545 -12.17 -20.86 -12.90
C GLU A 545 -11.54 -22.27 -12.96
N PRO A 546 -11.84 -23.10 -13.98
CA PRO A 546 -11.50 -24.53 -14.01
C PRO A 546 -10.02 -24.84 -13.78
N GLN A 547 -9.13 -23.94 -14.20
CA GLN A 547 -7.67 -24.11 -14.09
C GLN A 547 -7.16 -23.81 -12.67
N VAL A 548 -7.83 -22.91 -11.93
CA VAL A 548 -7.33 -22.34 -10.67
C VAL A 548 -7.22 -23.40 -9.58
N ASP A 549 -8.24 -24.23 -9.38
CA ASP A 549 -8.26 -25.24 -8.33
C ASP A 549 -7.13 -26.28 -8.48
N SER A 550 -6.85 -26.73 -9.71
CA SER A 550 -5.72 -27.62 -9.97
C SER A 550 -4.36 -26.97 -9.74
N LEU A 551 -4.19 -25.72 -10.17
CA LEU A 551 -2.94 -24.98 -10.05
C LEU A 551 -2.64 -24.62 -8.60
N ILE A 552 -3.66 -24.25 -7.83
CA ILE A 552 -3.56 -23.98 -6.39
C ILE A 552 -3.16 -25.24 -5.63
N ARG A 553 -3.74 -26.41 -5.96
CA ARG A 553 -3.31 -27.68 -5.32
C ARG A 553 -1.83 -27.99 -5.58
N VAL A 554 -1.36 -27.78 -6.81
CA VAL A 554 0.05 -28.00 -7.17
C VAL A 554 0.95 -27.00 -6.44
N ALA A 555 0.57 -25.73 -6.42
CA ALA A 555 1.33 -24.69 -5.73
C ALA A 555 1.35 -24.90 -4.21
N ALA A 556 0.25 -25.35 -3.61
CA ALA A 556 0.16 -25.67 -2.18
C ALA A 556 1.05 -26.86 -1.79
N ALA A 557 1.31 -27.78 -2.72
CA ALA A 557 2.23 -28.89 -2.51
C ALA A 557 3.71 -28.48 -2.62
N ASP A 558 4.02 -27.30 -3.20
CA ASP A 558 5.39 -26.81 -3.28
C ASP A 558 5.87 -26.34 -1.90
N THR A 559 6.70 -27.16 -1.28
CA THR A 559 7.28 -26.84 0.02
C THR A 559 8.08 -25.53 0.02
N ALA A 560 8.52 -24.99 -1.14
CA ALA A 560 9.20 -23.70 -1.23
C ALA A 560 8.29 -22.50 -0.85
N CYS A 561 6.97 -22.67 -0.89
CA CYS A 561 5.96 -21.64 -0.60
C CYS A 561 5.60 -21.48 0.89
N GLY A 562 6.32 -22.14 1.80
CA GLY A 562 5.98 -22.13 3.23
C GLY A 562 6.19 -20.78 3.94
N ARG A 563 5.35 -20.51 4.96
CA ARG A 563 5.22 -19.22 5.70
C ARG A 563 6.51 -18.58 6.25
N SER A 564 7.56 -19.37 6.47
CA SER A 564 8.83 -18.90 7.03
C SER A 564 10.03 -19.08 6.10
N LYS A 565 9.80 -19.46 4.83
CA LYS A 565 10.90 -19.79 3.91
C LYS A 565 11.47 -18.59 3.19
N TRP A 566 10.79 -17.44 3.18
CA TRP A 566 11.32 -16.21 2.60
C TRP A 566 12.63 -15.75 3.27
N GLU A 567 12.90 -16.15 4.52
CA GLU A 567 14.15 -15.84 5.23
C GLU A 567 15.35 -16.66 4.71
N LYS A 568 15.10 -17.88 4.23
CA LYS A 568 16.14 -18.86 3.83
C LYS A 568 16.20 -19.10 2.32
N ALA A 569 15.15 -18.76 1.60
CA ALA A 569 15.12 -18.88 0.16
C ALA A 569 16.00 -17.77 -0.43
N PRO A 570 16.99 -18.09 -1.28
CA PRO A 570 17.47 -17.08 -2.22
C PRO A 570 16.23 -16.54 -2.94
N ALA A 571 16.17 -15.23 -3.15
CA ALA A 571 15.03 -14.49 -3.70
C ALA A 571 14.59 -14.89 -5.13
N VAL A 572 14.73 -16.16 -5.52
CA VAL A 572 14.82 -16.69 -6.88
C VAL A 572 13.89 -17.89 -7.10
N ARG A 573 13.48 -18.67 -6.08
CA ARG A 573 12.39 -19.66 -6.29
C ARG A 573 11.03 -19.01 -6.09
N ALA A 574 10.47 -18.61 -7.22
CA ALA A 574 9.18 -17.99 -7.41
C ALA A 574 8.04 -18.88 -6.91
N CYS A 575 7.67 -18.76 -5.63
CA CYS A 575 6.44 -19.35 -5.12
C CYS A 575 5.25 -18.83 -5.94
N LEU A 576 4.50 -19.72 -6.60
CA LEU A 576 3.38 -19.33 -7.47
C LEU A 576 2.19 -18.80 -6.66
N ALA A 577 1.88 -19.47 -5.55
CA ALA A 577 0.80 -19.13 -4.64
C ALA A 577 1.21 -19.41 -3.20
N ASP A 578 1.26 -18.35 -2.39
CA ASP A 578 1.61 -18.44 -0.97
C ASP A 578 0.50 -19.18 -0.18
N GLU A 579 0.83 -19.83 0.95
CA GLU A 579 -0.17 -20.56 1.76
C GLU A 579 -1.40 -19.71 2.15
N THR A 580 -1.17 -18.45 2.53
CA THR A 580 -2.25 -17.49 2.84
C THR A 580 -3.18 -17.23 1.66
N PHE A 581 -2.65 -17.23 0.43
CA PHE A 581 -3.48 -17.11 -0.77
C PHE A 581 -4.32 -18.36 -0.99
N VAL A 582 -3.74 -19.55 -0.79
CA VAL A 582 -4.46 -20.83 -0.90
C VAL A 582 -5.63 -20.88 0.09
N GLU A 583 -5.41 -20.48 1.35
CA GLU A 583 -6.46 -20.40 2.37
C GLU A 583 -7.58 -19.43 1.97
N LEU A 584 -7.23 -18.27 1.42
CA LEU A 584 -8.19 -17.26 0.95
C LEU A 584 -9.07 -17.80 -0.18
N ILE A 585 -8.48 -18.43 -1.20
CA ILE A 585 -9.24 -18.89 -2.36
C ILE A 585 -10.14 -20.08 -2.00
N HIS A 586 -9.70 -20.95 -1.09
CA HIS A 586 -10.48 -22.11 -0.67
C HIS A 586 -11.71 -21.72 0.18
N ASP A 587 -11.55 -20.84 1.17
CA ASP A 587 -12.67 -20.33 1.97
C ASP A 587 -12.41 -18.89 2.43
N PRO A 588 -12.90 -17.88 1.67
CA PRO A 588 -12.62 -16.47 1.98
C PRO A 588 -13.22 -16.00 3.31
N TYR A 589 -14.24 -16.69 3.85
CA TYR A 589 -14.85 -16.31 5.12
C TYR A 589 -14.11 -16.86 6.33
N VAL A 590 -13.66 -18.12 6.24
CA VAL A 590 -12.77 -18.71 7.26
C VAL A 590 -11.43 -17.98 7.27
N PHE A 591 -10.93 -17.61 6.10
CA PHE A 591 -9.76 -16.74 5.96
C PHE A 591 -9.96 -15.40 6.67
N ALA A 592 -11.09 -14.72 6.43
CA ALA A 592 -11.40 -13.42 7.04
C ALA A 592 -11.32 -13.47 8.58
N ASP A 593 -11.95 -14.48 9.18
CA ASP A 593 -11.93 -14.65 10.64
C ASP A 593 -10.50 -14.97 11.13
N THR A 594 -9.75 -15.80 10.40
CA THR A 594 -8.35 -16.16 10.76
C THR A 594 -7.42 -14.95 10.74
N ILE A 595 -7.53 -14.10 9.72
CA ILE A 595 -6.71 -12.89 9.60
C ILE A 595 -7.12 -11.86 10.64
N ALA A 596 -8.41 -11.69 10.89
CA ALA A 596 -8.90 -10.78 11.93
C ALA A 596 -8.35 -11.17 13.32
N ASP A 597 -8.39 -12.46 13.67
CA ASP A 597 -7.80 -12.97 14.91
C ASP A 597 -6.29 -12.64 15.01
N ARG A 598 -5.54 -12.79 13.92
CA ARG A 598 -4.11 -12.48 13.87
C ARG A 598 -3.83 -10.98 14.03
N ILE A 599 -4.57 -10.13 13.33
CA ILE A 599 -4.43 -8.67 13.43
C ILE A 599 -4.77 -8.20 14.85
N LEU A 600 -5.86 -8.69 15.43
CA LEU A 600 -6.27 -8.34 16.79
C LEU A 600 -5.25 -8.79 17.83
N PHE A 601 -4.69 -10.00 17.67
CA PHE A 601 -3.60 -10.47 18.52
C PHE A 601 -2.35 -9.58 18.41
N GLN A 602 -2.01 -9.15 17.20
CA GLN A 602 -0.88 -8.25 17.00
C GLN A 602 -1.12 -6.87 17.61
N ALA A 603 -2.30 -6.30 17.42
CA ALA A 603 -2.69 -5.03 18.03
C ALA A 603 -2.60 -5.13 19.56
N TRP A 604 -3.16 -6.18 20.15
CA TRP A 604 -3.06 -6.44 21.59
C TRP A 604 -1.59 -6.51 22.05
N ARG A 605 -0.72 -7.17 21.29
CA ARG A 605 0.70 -7.29 21.59
C ARG A 605 1.43 -5.94 21.55
N VAL A 606 1.11 -5.10 20.57
CA VAL A 606 1.69 -3.74 20.43
C VAL A 606 1.30 -2.89 21.65
N GLU A 607 0.02 -2.84 22.00
CA GLU A 607 -0.47 -2.05 23.13
C GLU A 607 0.07 -2.56 24.49
N ASN A 608 0.32 -3.87 24.62
CA ASN A 608 0.85 -4.48 25.85
C ASN A 608 2.39 -4.37 26.03
N THR A 609 3.08 -3.65 25.14
CA THR A 609 4.55 -3.54 25.23
C THR A 609 4.96 -2.61 26.39
N PRO A 610 5.87 -3.03 27.30
CA PRO A 610 6.32 -2.19 28.41
C PRO A 610 6.89 -0.85 27.91
N GLY A 611 6.27 0.27 28.33
CA GLY A 611 6.61 1.62 27.87
C GLY A 611 5.47 2.36 27.14
N ALA A 612 4.43 1.65 26.68
CA ALA A 612 3.22 2.28 26.12
C ALA A 612 2.22 2.79 27.18
N LYS A 613 2.49 2.52 28.47
CA LYS A 613 1.55 2.69 29.59
C LYS A 613 1.27 4.14 30.01
N ASP A 614 2.01 5.12 29.49
CA ASP A 614 2.03 6.46 30.09
C ASP A 614 0.93 7.43 29.62
N THR A 615 0.06 7.06 28.66
CA THR A 615 -0.94 8.05 28.19
C THR A 615 -2.39 7.58 28.04
N PHE A 616 -2.69 6.31 27.78
CA PHE A 616 -4.11 5.90 27.60
C PHE A 616 -4.38 4.42 27.92
N ALA A 617 -4.68 4.10 29.18
CA ALA A 617 -5.20 2.78 29.59
C ALA A 617 -6.48 2.35 28.84
N SER A 618 -7.13 3.26 28.11
CA SER A 618 -8.37 3.03 27.36
C SER A 618 -8.21 2.22 26.07
N TYR A 619 -7.04 2.24 25.40
CA TYR A 619 -6.87 1.54 24.11
C TYR A 619 -6.59 0.05 24.29
N GLU A 620 -5.80 -0.32 25.30
CA GLU A 620 -5.59 -1.72 25.70
C GLU A 620 -6.94 -2.40 25.99
N SER A 621 -7.76 -1.80 26.87
CA SER A 621 -9.11 -2.31 27.19
C SER A 621 -10.05 -2.34 25.98
N LEU A 622 -9.92 -1.39 25.03
CA LEU A 622 -10.70 -1.38 23.79
C LEU A 622 -10.31 -2.54 22.86
N VAL A 623 -9.00 -2.76 22.65
CA VAL A 623 -8.50 -3.86 21.81
C VAL A 623 -8.88 -5.22 22.42
N GLU A 624 -8.83 -5.34 23.74
CA GLU A 624 -9.30 -6.52 24.46
C GLU A 624 -10.81 -6.75 24.29
N ALA A 625 -11.63 -5.71 24.48
CA ALA A 625 -13.08 -5.78 24.27
C ALA A 625 -13.43 -6.17 22.82
N LEU A 626 -12.75 -5.58 21.83
CA LEU A 626 -12.93 -5.90 20.42
C LEU A 626 -12.53 -7.36 20.11
N SER A 627 -11.43 -7.83 20.71
CA SER A 627 -10.97 -9.22 20.58
C SER A 627 -11.99 -10.20 21.17
N ALA A 628 -12.54 -9.90 22.35
CA ALA A 628 -13.57 -10.72 22.99
C ALA A 628 -14.86 -10.75 22.15
N VAL A 629 -15.34 -9.61 21.68
CA VAL A 629 -16.54 -9.52 20.83
C VAL A 629 -16.33 -10.28 19.50
N HIS A 630 -15.18 -10.12 18.85
CA HIS A 630 -14.88 -10.83 17.60
C HIS A 630 -14.94 -12.35 17.80
N ARG A 631 -14.27 -12.88 18.83
CA ARG A 631 -14.24 -14.32 19.15
C ARG A 631 -15.58 -14.89 19.60
N LEU A 632 -16.45 -14.07 20.21
CA LEU A 632 -17.80 -14.48 20.58
C LEU A 632 -18.70 -14.68 19.35
N VAL A 633 -18.50 -13.86 18.32
CA VAL A 633 -19.30 -13.83 17.08
C VAL A 633 -18.73 -14.74 15.99
N SER A 634 -17.41 -14.96 15.95
CA SER A 634 -16.76 -15.85 14.98
C SER A 634 -17.11 -17.32 15.24
N LYS A 635 -17.22 -18.12 14.17
CA LYS A 635 -17.67 -19.52 14.26
C LYS A 635 -16.60 -20.49 14.78
N ARG A 636 -15.36 -20.04 14.99
CA ARG A 636 -14.26 -20.86 15.53
C ARG A 636 -14.14 -20.66 17.03
N ARG A 637 -14.90 -21.46 17.80
CA ARG A 637 -14.60 -21.64 19.23
C ARG A 637 -13.58 -22.77 19.40
N PRO A 638 -12.58 -22.64 20.29
CA PRO A 638 -11.71 -23.75 20.65
C PRO A 638 -12.55 -24.94 21.15
N LYS A 639 -12.07 -26.16 20.88
CA LYS A 639 -12.77 -27.43 21.22
C LYS A 639 -13.10 -27.53 22.71
N VAL A 640 -12.33 -26.86 23.57
CA VAL A 640 -12.53 -26.78 25.02
C VAL A 640 -12.35 -25.34 25.46
N GLN A 641 -13.34 -24.79 26.16
CA GLN A 641 -13.33 -23.46 26.77
C GLN A 641 -13.43 -23.62 28.28
N TRP A 642 -12.39 -23.23 29.02
CA TRP A 642 -12.38 -23.26 30.48
C TRP A 642 -12.82 -21.94 31.12
N ASP A 643 -12.92 -20.87 30.34
CA ASP A 643 -13.26 -19.49 30.73
C ASP A 643 -13.97 -18.78 29.54
N PRO A 644 -15.06 -18.01 29.73
CA PRO A 644 -15.59 -17.11 28.71
C PRO A 644 -14.65 -15.93 28.41
N SER A 645 -13.76 -15.57 29.34
CA SER A 645 -12.66 -14.65 29.08
C SER A 645 -11.60 -15.39 28.26
N SER A 646 -11.49 -14.99 26.99
CA SER A 646 -10.47 -15.51 26.08
C SER A 646 -9.23 -14.60 26.12
N LEU A 647 -8.77 -14.25 27.31
CA LEU A 647 -7.58 -13.43 27.52
C LEU A 647 -6.30 -14.29 27.37
N PRO A 648 -5.32 -13.88 26.55
CA PRO A 648 -3.99 -14.49 26.59
C PRO A 648 -3.20 -13.90 27.77
N SER A 649 -3.32 -14.47 28.97
CA SER A 649 -2.50 -14.08 30.13
C SER A 649 -1.07 -14.64 29.99
N THR A 650 -0.05 -13.78 30.03
CA THR A 650 1.36 -14.18 29.80
C THR A 650 2.13 -14.52 31.09
N GLY A 651 1.54 -14.32 32.28
CA GLY A 651 2.14 -14.66 33.56
C GLY A 651 1.57 -15.92 34.21
N PHE A 652 2.43 -16.87 34.63
CA PHE A 652 2.02 -18.09 35.35
C PHE A 652 1.19 -17.79 36.63
N HIS A 653 1.43 -16.67 37.30
CA HIS A 653 0.68 -16.25 38.48
C HIS A 653 -0.69 -15.62 38.17
N GLU A 654 -0.83 -14.91 37.04
CA GLU A 654 -2.12 -14.33 36.60
C GLU A 654 -3.06 -15.39 36.00
N VAL A 655 -2.49 -16.42 35.36
CA VAL A 655 -3.22 -17.62 34.91
C VAL A 655 -3.96 -18.28 36.07
N ILE A 656 -3.36 -18.34 37.26
CA ILE A 656 -3.96 -18.96 38.43
C ILE A 656 -5.01 -18.02 39.06
N ALA A 657 -4.71 -16.72 39.16
CA ALA A 657 -5.63 -15.75 39.76
C ALA A 657 -6.96 -15.64 39.01
N TRP A 658 -6.94 -15.54 37.67
CA TRP A 658 -8.18 -15.38 36.89
C TRP A 658 -8.92 -16.69 36.63
N LYS A 659 -8.23 -17.84 36.64
CA LYS A 659 -8.86 -19.17 36.49
C LYS A 659 -9.48 -19.71 37.77
N ILE A 660 -9.23 -19.07 38.92
CA ILE A 660 -9.81 -19.42 40.24
C ILE A 660 -10.87 -18.36 40.67
N VAL A 661 -11.23 -17.42 39.80
CA VAL A 661 -12.37 -16.52 40.05
C VAL A 661 -13.58 -17.07 39.31
N PRO A 662 -14.69 -17.39 40.00
CA PRO A 662 -15.90 -17.86 39.33
C PRO A 662 -16.49 -16.75 38.46
N TYR A 663 -16.85 -17.09 37.22
CA TYR A 663 -17.18 -16.15 36.14
C TYR A 663 -18.61 -16.26 35.61
N HIS A 664 -19.40 -17.22 36.09
CA HIS A 664 -20.82 -17.29 35.76
C HIS A 664 -21.67 -16.87 36.95
N PHE A 665 -22.77 -16.19 36.64
CA PHE A 665 -23.78 -15.73 37.57
C PHE A 665 -25.15 -16.19 37.04
N SER A 666 -25.90 -16.98 37.79
CA SER A 666 -27.27 -17.40 37.44
C SER A 666 -28.25 -17.16 38.57
N PHE A 667 -29.51 -16.94 38.19
CA PHE A 667 -30.63 -16.88 39.13
C PHE A 667 -31.44 -18.17 39.00
N ASP A 668 -31.57 -18.92 40.11
CA ASP A 668 -32.43 -20.11 40.17
C ASP A 668 -33.86 -19.69 40.55
N VAL A 669 -34.79 -19.92 39.63
CA VAL A 669 -36.21 -19.56 39.76
C VAL A 669 -36.99 -20.57 40.60
N GLY A 670 -36.51 -21.83 40.69
CA GLY A 670 -37.18 -22.91 41.42
C GLY A 670 -36.78 -22.98 42.89
N ALA A 671 -35.49 -22.89 43.20
CA ALA A 671 -34.97 -22.95 44.56
C ALA A 671 -34.80 -21.57 45.23
N GLY A 672 -34.87 -20.48 44.46
CA GLY A 672 -34.72 -19.11 44.95
C GLY A 672 -33.30 -18.79 45.41
N GLY A 673 -32.45 -18.29 44.51
CA GLY A 673 -31.09 -17.91 44.86
C GLY A 673 -30.23 -17.44 43.70
N VAL A 674 -29.01 -17.01 44.05
CA VAL A 674 -27.94 -16.59 43.14
C VAL A 674 -26.83 -17.63 43.15
N GLU A 675 -26.52 -18.18 41.98
CA GLU A 675 -25.41 -19.11 41.76
C GLU A 675 -24.18 -18.37 41.24
N ILE A 676 -23.02 -18.67 41.79
CA ILE A 676 -21.74 -18.14 41.33
C ILE A 676 -20.77 -19.31 41.11
N GLY A 677 -20.21 -19.46 39.91
CA GLY A 677 -19.27 -20.57 39.64
C GLY A 677 -18.52 -20.54 38.31
N TYR A 678 -18.08 -21.71 37.87
CA TYR A 678 -17.35 -21.96 36.63
C TYR A 678 -18.19 -22.77 35.63
N ARG A 679 -17.91 -22.65 34.33
CA ARG A 679 -18.68 -23.30 33.27
C ARG A 679 -17.78 -23.76 32.10
N PRO A 680 -16.94 -24.78 32.30
CA PRO A 680 -16.20 -25.39 31.21
C PRO A 680 -17.15 -25.92 30.13
N THR A 681 -16.82 -25.64 28.87
CA THR A 681 -17.64 -25.94 27.70
C THR A 681 -16.80 -26.66 26.64
N TRP A 682 -17.24 -27.85 26.21
CA TRP A 682 -16.64 -28.63 25.14
C TRP A 682 -17.47 -28.53 23.88
N ASN A 683 -16.92 -27.87 22.86
CA ASN A 683 -17.56 -27.69 21.55
C ASN A 683 -17.10 -28.81 20.61
N ARG A 684 -17.86 -29.92 20.53
CA ARG A 684 -17.53 -31.07 19.66
C ARG A 684 -18.15 -30.96 18.27
N TRP A 685 -19.22 -30.17 18.09
CA TRP A 685 -19.90 -29.92 16.80
C TRP A 685 -20.34 -28.44 16.66
N SER A 686 -20.62 -27.97 15.44
CA SER A 686 -20.95 -26.54 15.16
C SER A 686 -22.25 -26.04 15.81
N ARG A 687 -23.12 -26.95 16.26
CA ARG A 687 -24.44 -26.64 16.85
C ARG A 687 -24.62 -27.14 18.28
N PHE A 688 -23.68 -27.93 18.80
CA PHE A 688 -23.80 -28.61 20.08
C PHE A 688 -22.55 -28.43 20.94
N ALA A 689 -22.76 -28.11 22.21
CA ALA A 689 -21.70 -28.06 23.21
C ALA A 689 -22.11 -28.84 24.47
N LEU A 690 -21.16 -29.58 25.02
CA LEU A 690 -21.28 -30.18 26.34
C LEU A 690 -20.80 -29.16 27.36
N VAL A 691 -21.60 -28.88 28.38
CA VAL A 691 -21.24 -27.94 29.44
C VAL A 691 -21.24 -28.67 30.76
N ALA A 692 -20.17 -28.47 31.56
CA ALA A 692 -20.11 -28.99 32.92
C ALA A 692 -20.00 -27.82 33.92
N PRO A 693 -21.11 -27.15 34.30
CA PRO A 693 -21.05 -26.12 35.32
C PRO A 693 -20.52 -26.71 36.64
N PHE A 694 -19.63 -25.96 37.29
CA PHE A 694 -19.11 -26.23 38.62
C PHE A 694 -19.44 -25.01 39.48
N THR A 695 -20.38 -25.16 40.42
CA THR A 695 -20.89 -24.07 41.24
C THR A 695 -20.45 -24.27 42.69
N PRO A 696 -19.38 -23.60 43.15
CA PRO A 696 -18.89 -23.74 44.52
C PRO A 696 -19.74 -23.00 45.56
N ALA A 697 -20.59 -22.04 45.15
CA ALA A 697 -21.43 -21.25 46.05
C ALA A 697 -22.81 -20.96 45.46
N HIS A 698 -23.86 -21.23 46.26
CA HIS A 698 -25.24 -20.86 45.96
C HIS A 698 -25.79 -20.07 47.16
N VAL A 699 -26.21 -18.83 46.91
CA VAL A 699 -26.71 -17.91 47.94
C VAL A 699 -28.22 -17.83 47.81
N THR A 700 -28.94 -18.39 48.78
CA THR A 700 -30.41 -18.32 48.80
C THR A 700 -30.87 -17.10 49.61
N GLY A 701 -31.80 -16.33 49.04
CA GLY A 701 -32.25 -15.05 49.59
C GLY A 701 -33.71 -15.10 50.03
N GLY A 702 -33.96 -15.54 51.27
CA GLY A 702 -35.22 -15.32 51.98
C GLY A 702 -35.09 -14.16 52.98
N ILE A 703 -36.21 -13.58 53.42
CA ILE A 703 -36.26 -12.53 54.46
C ILE A 703 -35.87 -13.17 55.81
N GLY A 704 -34.57 -13.29 56.07
CA GLY A 704 -33.95 -13.94 57.23
C GLY A 704 -32.42 -14.00 57.05
N PRO A 705 -31.64 -14.41 58.08
CA PRO A 705 -30.18 -14.42 58.01
C PRO A 705 -29.70 -15.27 56.81
N GLN A 706 -28.90 -14.66 55.94
CA GLN A 706 -28.40 -15.29 54.72
C GLN A 706 -27.65 -16.58 55.05
N LYS A 707 -28.13 -17.72 54.54
CA LYS A 707 -27.35 -18.96 54.52
C LYS A 707 -26.57 -19.03 53.22
N VAL A 708 -25.25 -18.91 53.33
CA VAL A 708 -24.34 -19.35 52.28
C VAL A 708 -24.14 -20.84 52.50
N ASP A 709 -24.88 -21.65 51.76
CA ASP A 709 -24.67 -23.08 51.79
C ASP A 709 -23.66 -23.45 50.67
N GLY A 710 -22.52 -24.02 51.07
CA GLY A 710 -21.51 -24.52 50.15
C GLY A 710 -21.89 -25.92 49.66
N PHE A 711 -22.34 -26.04 48.42
CA PHE A 711 -22.58 -27.33 47.78
C PHE A 711 -21.69 -27.46 46.55
N THR A 712 -21.20 -28.66 46.26
CA THR A 712 -20.54 -28.95 44.98
C THR A 712 -21.55 -29.60 44.04
N ALA A 713 -22.12 -28.82 43.12
CA ALA A 713 -22.96 -29.36 42.05
C ALA A 713 -22.14 -29.55 40.77
N LEU A 714 -22.18 -30.76 40.21
CA LEU A 714 -21.70 -31.09 38.87
C LEU A 714 -22.91 -31.36 37.98
N GLY A 715 -23.25 -30.40 37.11
CA GLY A 715 -24.30 -30.59 36.11
C GLY A 715 -23.71 -31.03 34.77
N GLY A 716 -24.47 -31.74 33.96
CA GLY A 716 -24.18 -31.95 32.54
C GLY A 716 -25.29 -31.31 31.71
N GLY A 717 -24.97 -30.40 30.80
CA GLY A 717 -25.95 -29.76 29.92
C GLY A 717 -25.59 -29.90 28.44
N LEU A 718 -26.60 -30.13 27.60
CA LEU A 718 -26.47 -30.05 26.14
C LEU A 718 -26.96 -28.69 25.67
N LEU A 719 -26.07 -27.90 25.06
CA LEU A 719 -26.43 -26.63 24.45
C LEU A 719 -26.79 -26.82 22.98
N TRP A 720 -27.98 -26.36 22.57
CA TRP A 720 -28.37 -26.30 21.16
C TRP A 720 -28.50 -24.83 20.72
N ARG A 721 -27.72 -24.43 19.72
CA ARG A 721 -27.73 -23.06 19.17
C ARG A 721 -28.73 -22.94 18.02
N THR A 722 -29.68 -22.01 18.16
CA THR A 722 -30.45 -21.46 17.03
C THR A 722 -29.96 -20.05 16.73
N ASP A 723 -30.23 -19.52 15.53
CA ASP A 723 -29.61 -18.29 15.03
C ASP A 723 -29.97 -17.00 15.82
N THR A 724 -30.82 -17.09 16.84
CA THR A 724 -31.27 -15.94 17.64
C THR A 724 -31.41 -16.19 19.16
N PHE A 725 -31.53 -17.44 19.64
CA PHE A 725 -31.62 -17.71 21.08
C PHE A 725 -30.95 -19.04 21.50
N LEU A 726 -30.55 -19.08 22.78
CA LEU A 726 -29.91 -20.20 23.47
C LEU A 726 -30.97 -20.93 24.30
N LEU A 727 -31.39 -22.13 23.88
CA LEU A 727 -32.35 -22.94 24.65
C LEU A 727 -31.58 -23.96 25.50
N ARG A 728 -31.93 -24.06 26.79
CA ARG A 728 -31.32 -24.97 27.75
C ARG A 728 -32.30 -26.09 28.07
N VAL A 729 -31.86 -27.33 27.92
CA VAL A 729 -32.58 -28.51 28.42
C VAL A 729 -31.67 -29.11 29.48
N TYR A 730 -32.18 -29.22 30.71
CA TYR A 730 -31.50 -29.89 31.82
C TYR A 730 -31.87 -31.36 31.84
#